data_AF-X0LIK9-F1
#
_entry.id   AF-X0LIK9-F1
#
_cell.length_a   1.000
_cell.length_b   1.000
_cell.length_c   1.000
_cell.angle_alpha   90.00
_cell.angle_beta   90.00
_cell.angle_gamma   90.00
#
_symmetry.space_group_name_H-M   'P 1'
#
loop_
_entity.id
_entity.type
_entity.pdbx_description
1 polymer ?
#
loop_
_entity_poly.entity_id
_entity_poly.type
_entity_poly.pdbx_seq_one_letter_code
_entity_poly.pdbx_strand_id
1 'polypeptide(L)'
;MSSTATAAAAAATGAKPQGGIIEGLNPIHYNPKDPISLFIVQAIIIVVFCRLLQWPLSKFGQPRVISEVIGGIVLGPSVMMRIPGFKENIFPTESMPVLSNVATIGLLLFLFLVGLEVDTRMFKSNWRVAVSVGLASMMLPFGLGVAVAWGLYEEYGDEGTMKDMEFGTFALFIGTALAITAFPVLCRILSELQILGTSVGVTVLAAGIGNDVVGWVLLALSVALVNNANGLTALYVFLTAVAWVLFLVYAVRPVFLWVLRRTDSIQNGPSQGITTLTLLLVLASSWFTAAIGVHAIFGAFLVGLICPHDGGFAIKLTEKIEDLVGSILLPLYFALSGLNTDLGLLNDGTTWGYVVAIIACAFFGKIIAGTLAARLTKCLWRESFTIGALMSCKGLVELIVLNIGLQAGILSRRTFTMFVVMAVVTTVTTSPLTRWLYPVWYRQKVEKWRRGEIDWDGNPLQTEAQTSEHKMEEALDKSQTHRLILHLRLDALPGLFNLVSLLGGSRKTTHALADSSIEAVDSTSEEKTQPIPNRPLEVRGVRLMELTDRTSSVMQSAELDEFASRDAVFSAFQTFSRLNGVAVAGQVSIIPTNAYAETIVKYAEEARSDFMLIPWSTYGGLAEESSAAAAALTETGNPNDRFFSRTYIDYVAAAVQRSTCTTGIFINRNPHSDALSKKPTLTRTRTGLSVHSAHDGAIIQRPVDQRQRIFVPFIGGKDDRAALLFALQLAHNPHVSIHVIHLHFNEDEHDAHITPDGKNIDSVPSASDLDLLNTAKNNASGKLEGRVTFVEISVDSVRNLPDLAVAHARETVGKSRLSVGDLIVVGRAHSLFDNLLAEDFGVERDFQRTVGVLGDRFARAGIDAGLLVIDDKQGNV
;
A
#
# COMPACT_ATOMS: atom_id res chain seq x y z
N MET A 1 81.54 32.89 -23.99
CA MET A 1 81.20 34.14 -24.71
C MET A 1 79.95 33.90 -25.55
N SER A 2 79.03 34.87 -25.51
CA SER A 2 77.83 35.16 -26.33
C SER A 2 77.52 34.19 -27.49
N SER A 3 76.30 33.79 -27.82
CA SER A 3 75.02 34.52 -28.02
C SER A 3 74.00 33.44 -28.44
N THR A 4 72.70 33.45 -28.14
CA THR A 4 71.70 34.45 -28.49
C THR A 4 70.42 34.19 -27.68
N ALA A 5 70.01 35.15 -26.88
CA ALA A 5 68.60 35.37 -26.59
C ALA A 5 67.98 36.07 -27.80
N THR A 6 66.79 35.62 -28.23
CA THR A 6 65.56 36.43 -28.43
C THR A 6 64.58 35.71 -29.35
N ALA A 7 63.48 35.21 -28.78
CA ALA A 7 62.14 35.38 -29.33
C ALA A 7 61.17 35.29 -28.15
N ALA A 8 60.76 36.47 -27.69
CA ALA A 8 59.87 36.69 -26.58
C ALA A 8 58.45 36.19 -26.89
N ALA A 9 57.82 35.64 -25.85
CA ALA A 9 56.44 35.90 -25.48
C ALA A 9 55.43 36.12 -26.63
N ALA A 10 55.02 35.04 -27.29
CA ALA A 10 53.63 34.97 -27.75
C ALA A 10 52.80 34.56 -26.52
N ALA A 11 52.24 35.57 -25.85
CA ALA A 11 51.18 35.38 -24.87
C ALA A 11 50.04 34.61 -25.54
N ALA A 12 49.97 33.30 -25.30
CA ALA A 12 48.75 32.54 -25.52
C ALA A 12 47.76 32.98 -24.45
N THR A 13 47.06 34.08 -24.73
CA THR A 13 45.77 34.44 -24.14
C THR A 13 44.69 33.45 -24.61
N GLY A 14 44.95 32.15 -24.46
CA GLY A 14 43.94 31.11 -24.51
C GLY A 14 43.53 30.81 -23.08
N ALA A 15 42.23 30.86 -22.79
CA ALA A 15 41.73 30.28 -21.55
C ALA A 15 42.30 28.86 -21.40
N LYS A 16 42.76 28.49 -20.20
CA LYS A 16 43.23 27.10 -19.93
C LYS A 16 42.18 26.15 -20.52
N PRO A 17 42.58 25.15 -21.33
CA PRO A 17 41.63 24.30 -22.03
C PRO A 17 40.68 23.69 -21.00
N GLN A 18 39.41 24.10 -21.06
CA GLN A 18 38.28 23.45 -20.39
C GLN A 18 37.76 22.30 -21.29
N GLY A 19 38.68 21.67 -22.01
CA GLY A 19 38.37 20.68 -23.02
C GLY A 19 37.72 19.43 -22.46
N GLY A 20 36.73 18.90 -23.15
CA GLY A 20 36.20 17.58 -22.84
C GLY A 20 37.18 16.46 -23.21
N ILE A 21 36.70 15.22 -23.12
CA ILE A 21 37.44 13.99 -23.52
C ILE A 21 38.07 14.10 -24.93
N ILE A 22 37.42 14.87 -25.82
CA ILE A 22 37.83 15.10 -27.22
C ILE A 22 39.16 15.88 -27.31
N GLU A 23 39.50 16.69 -26.31
CA GLU A 23 40.76 17.44 -26.23
C GLU A 23 41.85 16.68 -25.44
N GLY A 24 41.60 15.41 -25.09
CA GLY A 24 42.57 14.54 -24.41
C GLY A 24 42.58 14.66 -22.88
N LEU A 25 41.61 15.37 -22.29
CA LEU A 25 41.45 15.44 -20.83
C LEU A 25 40.78 14.18 -20.29
N ASN A 26 41.38 13.57 -19.26
CA ASN A 26 40.82 12.38 -18.60
C ASN A 26 39.74 12.82 -17.58
N PRO A 27 38.46 12.46 -17.78
CA PRO A 27 37.35 12.88 -16.91
C PRO A 27 37.39 12.22 -15.52
N ILE A 28 38.22 11.19 -15.34
CA ILE A 28 38.41 10.47 -14.08
C ILE A 28 39.51 11.12 -13.24
N HIS A 29 40.36 11.97 -13.83
CA HIS A 29 41.39 12.66 -13.07
C HIS A 29 40.77 13.73 -12.17
N TYR A 30 41.03 13.67 -10.86
CA TYR A 30 40.52 14.66 -9.93
C TYR A 30 41.10 16.06 -10.23
N ASN A 31 40.22 17.05 -10.33
CA ASN A 31 40.60 18.45 -10.47
C ASN A 31 39.97 19.25 -9.32
N PRO A 32 40.76 19.83 -8.40
CA PRO A 32 40.24 20.62 -7.28
C PRO A 32 39.38 21.82 -7.71
N LYS A 33 39.57 22.33 -8.93
CA LYS A 33 38.78 23.44 -9.48
C LYS A 33 37.45 23.01 -10.08
N ASP A 34 37.34 21.75 -10.49
CA ASP A 34 36.13 21.16 -11.07
C ASP A 34 35.92 19.73 -10.53
N PRO A 35 35.61 19.58 -9.23
CA PRO A 35 35.50 18.26 -8.61
C PRO A 35 34.23 17.50 -9.04
N ILE A 36 33.30 18.16 -9.73
CA ILE A 36 31.98 17.60 -10.06
C ILE A 36 32.07 16.42 -11.03
N SER A 37 33.02 16.45 -11.97
CA SER A 37 33.18 15.42 -13.00
C SER A 37 33.46 14.04 -12.38
N LEU A 38 34.43 13.97 -11.47
CA LEU A 38 34.75 12.73 -10.75
C LEU A 38 33.62 12.34 -9.77
N PHE A 39 33.00 13.31 -9.10
CA PHE A 39 31.87 13.03 -8.20
C PHE A 39 30.70 12.37 -8.94
N ILE A 40 30.36 12.83 -10.15
CA ILE A 40 29.30 12.23 -10.96
C ILE A 40 29.65 10.78 -11.30
N VAL A 41 30.91 10.50 -11.67
CA VAL A 41 31.38 9.13 -11.94
C VAL A 41 31.27 8.25 -10.68
N GLN A 42 31.71 8.74 -9.53
CA GLN A 42 31.56 8.05 -8.24
C GLN A 42 30.10 7.75 -7.93
N ALA A 43 29.22 8.73 -8.10
CA ALA A 43 27.80 8.59 -7.81
C ALA A 43 27.13 7.57 -8.74
N ILE A 44 27.46 7.56 -10.03
CA ILE A 44 26.97 6.56 -10.99
C ILE A 44 27.42 5.17 -10.56
N ILE A 45 28.72 4.99 -10.27
CA ILE A 45 29.27 3.69 -9.85
C ILE A 45 28.57 3.19 -8.59
N ILE A 46 28.45 4.05 -7.56
CA ILE A 46 27.78 3.70 -6.31
C ILE A 46 26.34 3.30 -6.55
N VAL A 47 25.54 4.15 -7.21
CA VAL A 47 24.09 3.92 -7.38
C VAL A 47 23.84 2.68 -8.24
N VAL A 48 24.55 2.53 -9.36
CA VAL A 48 24.40 1.36 -10.24
C VAL A 48 24.79 0.08 -9.50
N PHE A 49 25.92 0.08 -8.79
CA PHE A 49 26.40 -1.09 -8.08
C PHE A 49 25.45 -1.52 -6.95
N CYS A 50 24.99 -0.57 -6.13
CA CYS A 50 24.01 -0.85 -5.08
C CYS A 50 22.69 -1.40 -5.66
N ARG A 51 22.21 -0.86 -6.79
CA ARG A 51 20.99 -1.38 -7.44
C ARG A 51 21.16 -2.76 -8.04
N LEU A 52 22.32 -3.05 -8.66
CA LEU A 52 22.63 -4.39 -9.17
C LEU A 52 22.67 -5.41 -8.03
N LEU A 53 23.23 -5.04 -6.87
CA LEU A 53 23.27 -5.89 -5.69
C LEU A 53 21.89 -6.07 -5.04
N GLN A 54 21.01 -5.07 -5.16
CA GLN A 54 19.63 -5.17 -4.65
C GLN A 54 18.79 -6.19 -5.41
N TRP A 55 19.01 -6.39 -6.71
CA TRP A 55 18.20 -7.31 -7.53
C TRP A 55 18.18 -8.77 -7.01
N PRO A 56 19.32 -9.40 -6.65
CA PRO A 56 19.29 -10.72 -6.01
C PRO A 56 18.87 -10.65 -4.54
N LEU A 57 19.27 -9.62 -3.78
CA LEU A 57 18.98 -9.51 -2.34
C LEU A 57 17.47 -9.30 -2.07
N SER A 58 16.77 -8.58 -2.94
CA SER A 58 15.32 -8.38 -2.82
C SER A 58 14.54 -9.70 -2.94
N LYS A 59 15.04 -10.68 -3.71
CA LYS A 59 14.45 -12.03 -3.79
C LYS A 59 14.55 -12.79 -2.46
N PHE A 60 15.52 -12.45 -1.61
CA PHE A 60 15.66 -13.00 -0.26
C PHE A 60 14.89 -12.19 0.80
N GLY A 61 14.08 -11.19 0.40
CA GLY A 61 13.31 -10.34 1.31
C GLY A 61 14.19 -9.41 2.14
N GLN A 62 15.33 -8.97 1.59
CA GLN A 62 16.24 -8.04 2.26
C GLN A 62 15.90 -6.57 1.90
N PRO A 63 15.82 -5.68 2.91
CA PRO A 63 15.61 -4.25 2.68
C PRO A 63 16.72 -3.64 1.84
N ARG A 64 16.36 -2.64 1.03
CA ARG A 64 17.28 -1.95 0.10
C ARG A 64 18.57 -1.44 0.74
N VAL A 65 18.46 -0.94 1.95
CA VAL A 65 19.57 -0.45 2.79
C VAL A 65 20.72 -1.45 2.89
N ILE A 66 20.40 -2.73 3.04
CA ILE A 66 21.40 -3.79 3.21
C ILE A 66 22.27 -3.89 1.95
N SER A 67 21.67 -3.79 0.77
CA SER A 67 22.42 -3.76 -0.49
C SER A 67 23.30 -2.51 -0.63
N GLU A 68 22.87 -1.37 -0.08
CA GLU A 68 23.64 -0.12 -0.17
C GLU A 68 24.88 -0.16 0.73
N VAL A 69 24.74 -0.75 1.92
CA VAL A 69 25.85 -0.92 2.88
C VAL A 69 26.82 -1.99 2.40
N ILE A 70 26.32 -3.17 2.00
CA ILE A 70 27.17 -4.23 1.42
C ILE A 70 27.84 -3.72 0.14
N GLY A 71 27.11 -2.95 -0.68
CA GLY A 71 27.65 -2.28 -1.86
C GLY A 71 28.85 -1.39 -1.52
N GLY A 72 28.73 -0.56 -0.49
CA GLY A 72 29.83 0.24 0.05
C GLY A 72 31.01 -0.59 0.55
N ILE A 73 30.76 -1.66 1.32
CA ILE A 73 31.80 -2.55 1.85
C ILE A 73 32.59 -3.19 0.70
N VAL A 74 31.89 -3.64 -0.35
CA VAL A 74 32.52 -4.26 -1.53
C VAL A 74 33.27 -3.22 -2.36
N LEU A 75 32.74 -2.02 -2.56
CA LEU A 75 33.45 -0.92 -3.23
C LEU A 75 34.65 -0.41 -2.42
N GLY A 76 34.65 -0.65 -1.10
CA GLY A 76 35.63 -0.17 -0.14
C GLY A 76 36.93 -0.98 -0.06
N PRO A 77 37.75 -0.74 0.99
CA PRO A 77 39.03 -1.41 1.24
C PRO A 77 38.92 -2.91 1.48
N SER A 78 37.71 -3.42 1.73
CA SER A 78 37.48 -4.85 1.94
C SER A 78 37.61 -5.67 0.65
N VAL A 79 37.24 -5.13 -0.52
CA VAL A 79 37.26 -5.88 -1.79
C VAL A 79 37.84 -5.06 -2.96
N MET A 80 37.09 -4.13 -3.57
CA MET A 80 37.48 -3.50 -4.85
C MET A 80 38.64 -2.53 -4.71
N MET A 81 38.76 -1.82 -3.60
CA MET A 81 39.87 -0.87 -3.39
C MET A 81 41.23 -1.59 -3.16
N ARG A 82 41.24 -2.92 -3.04
CA ARG A 82 42.47 -3.75 -3.06
C ARG A 82 43.01 -3.98 -4.48
N ILE A 83 42.20 -3.73 -5.51
CA ILE A 83 42.63 -3.84 -6.91
C ILE A 83 43.57 -2.67 -7.24
N PRO A 84 44.76 -2.92 -7.82
CA PRO A 84 45.73 -1.87 -8.11
C PRO A 84 45.12 -0.82 -9.06
N GLY A 85 45.26 0.46 -8.70
CA GLY A 85 44.73 1.60 -9.47
C GLY A 85 43.25 1.92 -9.28
N PHE A 86 42.44 1.04 -8.65
CA PHE A 86 41.01 1.33 -8.43
C PHE A 86 40.80 2.48 -7.43
N LYS A 87 41.52 2.44 -6.30
CA LYS A 87 41.47 3.47 -5.25
C LYS A 87 41.84 4.85 -5.80
N GLU A 88 42.97 4.93 -6.48
CA GLU A 88 43.56 6.19 -6.94
C GLU A 88 42.71 6.84 -8.04
N ASN A 89 42.11 6.04 -8.93
CA ASN A 89 41.31 6.57 -10.03
C ASN A 89 39.87 6.90 -9.62
N ILE A 90 39.22 6.07 -8.81
CA ILE A 90 37.78 6.22 -8.54
C ILE A 90 37.51 6.88 -7.19
N PHE A 91 38.27 6.57 -6.14
CA PHE A 91 38.07 7.13 -4.80
C PHE A 91 39.37 7.76 -4.24
N PRO A 92 39.97 8.74 -4.93
CA PRO A 92 41.13 9.45 -4.41
C PRO A 92 40.74 10.20 -3.14
N THR A 93 41.66 10.25 -2.17
CA THR A 93 41.43 10.87 -0.85
C THR A 93 41.00 12.33 -0.95
N GLU A 94 41.46 13.06 -1.97
CA GLU A 94 41.09 14.46 -2.21
C GLU A 94 39.63 14.67 -2.63
N SER A 95 38.98 13.64 -3.22
CA SER A 95 37.58 13.71 -3.66
C SER A 95 36.57 13.35 -2.57
N MET A 96 37.02 12.67 -1.50
CA MET A 96 36.16 12.17 -0.42
C MET A 96 35.37 13.28 0.31
N PRO A 97 35.91 14.50 0.55
CA PRO A 97 35.13 15.58 1.17
C PRO A 97 33.90 16.00 0.35
N VAL A 98 33.99 15.98 -0.99
CA VAL A 98 32.85 16.33 -1.87
C VAL A 98 31.77 15.27 -1.78
N LEU A 99 32.14 13.99 -1.88
CA LEU A 99 31.23 12.86 -1.67
C LEU A 99 30.58 12.93 -0.29
N SER A 100 31.38 13.19 0.75
CA SER A 100 30.91 13.32 2.13
C SER A 100 29.90 14.47 2.31
N ASN A 101 30.13 15.63 1.70
CA ASN A 101 29.20 16.76 1.82
C ASN A 101 27.85 16.45 1.18
N VAL A 102 27.83 15.86 -0.02
CA VAL A 102 26.57 15.50 -0.70
C VAL A 102 25.86 14.37 0.05
N ALA A 103 26.59 13.37 0.51
CA ALA A 103 26.06 12.29 1.35
C ALA A 103 25.44 12.83 2.65
N THR A 104 26.09 13.78 3.32
CA THR A 104 25.55 14.41 4.53
C THR A 104 24.30 15.24 4.25
N ILE A 105 24.22 15.96 3.12
CA ILE A 105 22.96 16.64 2.74
C ILE A 105 21.84 15.62 2.54
N GLY A 106 22.14 14.51 1.87
CA GLY A 106 21.24 13.37 1.74
C GLY A 106 20.72 12.86 3.07
N LEU A 107 21.64 12.74 4.02
CA LEU A 107 21.35 12.32 5.38
C LEU A 107 20.49 13.34 6.14
N LEU A 108 20.74 14.65 6.02
CA LEU A 108 19.89 15.69 6.62
C LEU A 108 18.44 15.54 6.12
N LEU A 109 18.25 15.43 4.80
CA LEU A 109 16.92 15.24 4.22
C LEU A 109 16.30 13.92 4.67
N PHE A 110 17.08 12.85 4.76
CA PHE A 110 16.60 11.57 5.28
C PHE A 110 16.13 11.68 6.73
N LEU A 111 16.89 12.30 7.64
CA LEU A 111 16.45 12.44 9.03
C LEU A 111 15.30 13.43 9.19
N PHE A 112 15.17 14.40 8.29
CA PHE A 112 13.95 15.17 8.19
C PHE A 112 12.74 14.29 7.85
N LEU A 113 12.85 13.39 6.85
CA LEU A 113 11.79 12.42 6.53
C LEU A 113 11.49 11.49 7.72
N VAL A 114 12.51 10.98 8.40
CA VAL A 114 12.33 10.16 9.61
C VAL A 114 11.60 10.96 10.70
N GLY A 115 11.92 12.23 10.89
CA GLY A 115 11.18 13.11 11.81
C GLY A 115 9.73 13.33 11.40
N LEU A 116 9.45 13.41 10.09
CA LEU A 116 8.08 13.49 9.55
C LEU A 116 7.29 12.19 9.74
N GLU A 117 7.93 11.02 9.79
CA GLU A 117 7.24 9.75 10.00
C GLU A 117 6.76 9.57 11.45
N VAL A 118 7.31 10.33 12.41
CA VAL A 118 6.98 10.19 13.83
C VAL A 118 5.62 10.82 14.13
N ASP A 119 4.57 9.99 14.17
CA ASP A 119 3.25 10.40 14.67
C ASP A 119 3.09 10.09 16.17
N THR A 120 3.01 11.16 16.97
CA THR A 120 2.77 11.07 18.42
C THR A 120 1.38 10.56 18.81
N ARG A 121 0.41 10.50 17.88
CA ARG A 121 -0.96 10.00 18.16
C ARG A 121 -0.98 8.48 18.28
N MET A 122 -0.23 7.77 17.43
CA MET A 122 -0.09 6.31 17.48
C MET A 122 0.35 5.81 18.86
N PHE A 123 1.12 6.61 19.58
CA PHE A 123 1.60 6.30 20.91
C PHE A 123 0.47 6.20 21.96
N LYS A 124 -0.69 6.86 21.76
CA LYS A 124 -1.72 7.03 22.81
C LYS A 124 -2.56 5.78 23.07
N SER A 125 -2.82 4.94 22.08
CA SER A 125 -3.76 3.81 22.20
C SER A 125 -3.25 2.69 23.13
N ASN A 126 -1.96 2.35 23.06
CA ASN A 126 -1.34 1.25 23.85
C ASN A 126 -0.07 1.70 24.60
N TRP A 127 -0.02 2.95 25.05
CA TRP A 127 1.19 3.58 25.59
C TRP A 127 1.84 2.79 26.74
N ARG A 128 1.07 2.13 27.61
CA ARG A 128 1.62 1.35 28.74
C ARG A 128 2.48 0.18 28.25
N VAL A 129 1.98 -0.54 27.25
CA VAL A 129 2.69 -1.68 26.65
C VAL A 129 3.89 -1.16 25.88
N ALA A 130 3.69 -0.17 25.02
CA ALA A 130 4.74 0.43 24.21
C ALA A 130 5.90 0.99 25.05
N VAL A 131 5.61 1.72 26.13
CA VAL A 131 6.63 2.26 27.06
C VAL A 131 7.37 1.15 27.79
N SER A 132 6.65 0.14 28.30
CA SER A 132 7.30 -0.96 29.02
C SER A 132 8.27 -1.73 28.12
N VAL A 133 7.84 -2.02 26.88
CA VAL A 133 8.66 -2.71 25.88
C VAL A 133 9.80 -1.82 25.44
N GLY A 134 9.55 -0.55 25.11
CA GLY A 134 10.55 0.42 24.71
C GLY A 134 11.66 0.56 25.76
N LEU A 135 11.31 0.91 27.00
CA LEU A 135 12.28 1.08 28.09
C LEU A 135 13.06 -0.20 28.38
N ALA A 136 12.40 -1.36 28.47
CA ALA A 136 13.11 -2.62 28.71
C ALA A 136 14.07 -2.95 27.56
N SER A 137 13.61 -2.80 26.32
CA SER A 137 14.40 -3.02 25.10
C SER A 137 15.56 -2.02 24.92
N MET A 138 15.58 -0.94 25.70
CA MET A 138 16.65 0.04 25.73
C MET A 138 17.62 -0.25 26.88
N MET A 139 17.11 -0.41 28.11
CA MET A 139 17.93 -0.49 29.32
C MET A 139 18.81 -1.74 29.37
N LEU A 140 18.27 -2.90 29.00
CA LEU A 140 19.03 -4.15 29.09
C LEU A 140 20.15 -4.22 28.03
N PRO A 141 19.89 -3.95 26.73
CA PRO A 141 20.97 -3.84 25.74
C PRO A 141 21.95 -2.72 26.03
N PHE A 142 21.50 -1.59 26.61
CA PHE A 142 22.40 -0.54 27.05
C PHE A 142 23.38 -1.04 28.11
N GLY A 143 22.88 -1.74 29.14
CA GLY A 143 23.73 -2.33 30.18
C GLY A 143 24.69 -3.39 29.64
N LEU A 144 24.25 -4.25 28.72
CA LEU A 144 25.13 -5.18 28.03
C LEU A 144 26.16 -4.47 27.14
N GLY A 145 25.78 -3.36 26.52
CA GLY A 145 26.67 -2.50 25.76
C GLY A 145 27.77 -1.90 26.63
N VAL A 146 27.44 -1.41 27.82
CA VAL A 146 28.44 -0.93 28.80
C VAL A 146 29.39 -2.06 29.21
N ALA A 147 28.87 -3.28 29.43
CA ALA A 147 29.70 -4.44 29.74
C ALA A 147 30.67 -4.80 28.60
N VAL A 148 30.21 -4.75 27.35
CA VAL A 148 31.05 -4.94 26.15
C VAL A 148 32.04 -3.79 25.98
N ALA A 149 31.63 -2.56 26.28
CA ALA A 149 32.47 -1.38 26.21
C ALA A 149 33.67 -1.49 27.15
N TRP A 150 33.49 -2.06 28.35
CA TRP A 150 34.60 -2.33 29.27
C TRP A 150 35.69 -3.19 28.61
N GLY A 151 35.31 -4.32 27.99
CA GLY A 151 36.27 -5.19 27.30
C GLY A 151 36.92 -4.51 26.09
N LEU A 152 36.12 -3.80 25.28
CA LEU A 152 36.64 -3.08 24.12
C LEU A 152 37.60 -1.95 24.49
N TYR A 153 37.33 -1.24 25.59
CA TYR A 153 38.16 -0.15 26.07
C TYR A 153 39.51 -0.65 26.60
N GLU A 154 39.53 -1.79 27.32
CA GLU A 154 40.78 -2.36 27.83
C GLU A 154 41.67 -2.90 26.69
N GLU A 155 41.08 -3.56 25.70
CA GLU A 155 41.84 -4.19 24.61
C GLU A 155 42.26 -3.19 23.51
N TYR A 156 41.38 -2.24 23.16
CA TYR A 156 41.56 -1.35 22.01
C TYR A 156 41.58 0.14 22.38
N GLY A 157 41.49 0.51 23.66
CA GLY A 157 41.47 1.91 24.11
C GLY A 157 42.77 2.68 23.81
N ASP A 158 43.88 1.96 23.66
CA ASP A 158 45.18 2.54 23.28
C ASP A 158 45.31 2.80 21.76
N GLU A 159 44.34 2.38 20.94
CA GLU A 159 44.39 2.55 19.48
C GLU A 159 43.79 3.88 19.00
N GLY A 160 44.62 4.70 18.34
CA GLY A 160 44.18 5.90 17.62
C GLY A 160 43.72 7.04 18.53
N THR A 161 42.61 7.67 18.18
CA THR A 161 42.04 8.86 18.86
C THR A 161 41.35 8.54 20.19
N MET A 162 41.26 7.26 20.58
CA MET A 162 40.63 6.81 21.84
C MET A 162 41.46 7.10 23.09
N LYS A 163 42.77 7.36 22.93
CA LYS A 163 43.77 7.41 24.00
C LYS A 163 43.50 8.45 25.10
N ASP A 164 42.72 9.48 24.81
CA ASP A 164 42.42 10.58 25.75
C ASP A 164 40.93 10.63 26.19
N MET A 165 40.13 9.62 25.85
CA MET A 165 38.68 9.64 26.09
C MET A 165 38.31 9.00 27.42
N GLU A 166 37.47 9.68 28.21
CA GLU A 166 36.93 9.11 29.45
C GLU A 166 36.05 7.88 29.15
N PHE A 167 36.28 6.79 29.88
CA PHE A 167 35.50 5.55 29.77
C PHE A 167 33.99 5.79 29.83
N GLY A 168 33.52 6.71 30.67
CA GLY A 168 32.09 7.03 30.80
C GLY A 168 31.46 7.47 29.47
N THR A 169 32.18 8.28 28.69
CA THR A 169 31.71 8.77 27.39
C THR A 169 31.73 7.66 26.32
N PHE A 170 32.77 6.84 26.32
CA PHE A 170 32.86 5.67 25.45
C PHE A 170 31.76 4.64 25.77
N ALA A 171 31.56 4.32 27.05
CA ALA A 171 30.54 3.38 27.52
C ALA A 171 29.11 3.88 27.25
N LEU A 172 28.85 5.18 27.41
CA LEU A 172 27.58 5.80 27.05
C LEU A 172 27.33 5.62 25.55
N PHE A 173 28.30 5.93 24.69
CA PHE A 173 28.15 5.81 23.25
C PHE A 173 27.92 4.36 22.80
N ILE A 174 28.72 3.41 23.30
CA ILE A 174 28.58 1.98 22.97
C ILE A 174 27.25 1.42 23.49
N GLY A 175 26.87 1.77 24.72
CA GLY A 175 25.56 1.43 25.29
C GLY A 175 24.42 1.95 24.43
N THR A 176 24.49 3.21 23.99
CA THR A 176 23.51 3.82 23.09
C THR A 176 23.49 3.13 21.73
N ALA A 177 24.64 2.86 21.11
CA ALA A 177 24.73 2.16 19.83
C ALA A 177 24.12 0.75 19.88
N LEU A 178 24.28 0.03 21.00
CA LEU A 178 23.67 -1.30 21.18
C LEU A 178 22.17 -1.22 21.50
N ALA A 179 21.71 -0.12 22.09
CA ALA A 179 20.33 0.08 22.55
C ALA A 179 19.39 0.74 21.52
N ILE A 180 19.88 1.36 20.45
CA ILE A 180 19.01 1.96 19.43
C ILE A 180 18.32 0.86 18.60
N THR A 181 17.04 1.08 18.26
CA THR A 181 16.23 0.24 17.36
C THR A 181 15.67 1.12 16.26
N ALA A 182 15.95 0.83 14.99
CA ALA A 182 15.59 1.72 13.88
C ALA A 182 14.11 1.60 13.50
N PHE A 183 13.30 2.63 13.79
CA PHE A 183 11.88 2.65 13.44
C PHE A 183 11.60 2.52 11.93
N PRO A 184 12.29 3.21 11.00
CA PRO A 184 11.95 3.14 9.58
C PRO A 184 12.08 1.74 8.99
N VAL A 185 13.15 1.03 9.37
CA VAL A 185 13.39 -0.36 8.91
C VAL A 185 12.41 -1.32 9.57
N LEU A 186 12.11 -1.12 10.85
CA LEU A 186 11.10 -1.90 11.55
C LEU A 186 9.72 -1.76 10.90
N CYS A 187 9.31 -0.54 10.56
CA CYS A 187 8.05 -0.27 9.89
C CYS A 187 7.98 -0.94 8.51
N ARG A 188 9.10 -0.90 7.76
CA ARG A 188 9.23 -1.60 6.49
C ARG A 188 9.09 -3.11 6.62
N ILE A 189 9.78 -3.73 7.59
CA ILE A 189 9.68 -5.17 7.84
C ILE A 189 8.24 -5.56 8.24
N LEU A 190 7.57 -4.77 9.09
CA LEU A 190 6.19 -5.02 9.49
C LEU A 190 5.20 -4.92 8.33
N SER A 191 5.42 -3.96 7.44
CA SER A 191 4.68 -3.76 6.19
C SER A 191 4.85 -4.94 5.24
N GLU A 192 6.10 -5.37 4.98
CA GLU A 192 6.41 -6.53 4.13
C GLU A 192 5.83 -7.84 4.69
N LEU A 193 5.83 -7.99 6.02
CA LEU A 193 5.27 -9.15 6.71
C LEU A 193 3.74 -9.07 6.90
N GLN A 194 3.09 -7.98 6.46
CA GLN A 194 1.65 -7.74 6.58
C GLN A 194 1.14 -7.85 8.02
N ILE A 195 1.89 -7.30 8.97
CA ILE A 195 1.56 -7.31 10.41
C ILE A 195 1.41 -5.93 11.02
N LEU A 196 1.52 -4.87 10.21
CA LEU A 196 1.46 -3.48 10.66
C LEU A 196 0.19 -3.17 11.47
N GLY A 197 -0.97 -3.65 11.02
CA GLY A 197 -2.26 -3.47 11.70
C GLY A 197 -2.56 -4.45 12.84
N THR A 198 -1.65 -5.39 13.16
CA THR A 198 -1.86 -6.33 14.28
C THR A 198 -1.50 -5.70 15.62
N SER A 199 -1.98 -6.24 16.74
CA SER A 199 -1.60 -5.76 18.07
C SER A 199 -0.08 -5.81 18.31
N VAL A 200 0.60 -6.79 17.73
CA VAL A 200 2.07 -6.91 17.76
C VAL A 200 2.71 -5.77 16.97
N GLY A 201 2.25 -5.52 15.74
CA GLY A 201 2.75 -4.44 14.88
C GLY A 201 2.61 -3.06 15.52
N VAL A 202 1.40 -2.73 16.01
CA VAL A 202 1.13 -1.43 16.66
C VAL A 202 2.00 -1.23 17.91
N THR A 203 2.17 -2.27 18.73
CA THR A 203 3.00 -2.20 19.96
C THR A 203 4.47 -1.96 19.62
N VAL A 204 4.98 -2.69 18.62
CA VAL A 204 6.36 -2.63 18.16
C VAL A 204 6.65 -1.28 17.51
N LEU A 205 5.74 -0.74 16.70
CA LEU A 205 5.87 0.61 16.11
C LEU A 205 5.92 1.69 17.19
N ALA A 206 4.98 1.68 18.13
CA ALA A 206 4.95 2.67 19.21
C ALA A 206 6.20 2.59 20.12
N ALA A 207 6.69 1.39 20.41
CA ALA A 207 7.94 1.20 21.15
C ALA A 207 9.16 1.69 20.35
N GLY A 208 9.20 1.41 19.03
CA GLY A 208 10.26 1.85 18.12
C GLY A 208 10.36 3.38 18.03
N ILE A 209 9.24 4.08 17.90
CA ILE A 209 9.20 5.56 17.88
C ILE A 209 9.80 6.13 19.18
N GLY A 210 9.39 5.59 20.33
CA GLY A 210 9.92 6.01 21.63
C GLY A 210 11.43 5.77 21.74
N ASN A 211 11.90 4.60 21.31
CA ASN A 211 13.31 4.24 21.30
C ASN A 211 14.14 5.16 20.39
N ASP A 212 13.63 5.52 19.21
CA ASP A 212 14.33 6.44 18.30
C ASP A 212 14.48 7.83 18.92
N VAL A 213 13.40 8.40 19.48
CA VAL A 213 13.47 9.72 20.14
C VAL A 213 14.49 9.71 21.28
N VAL A 214 14.44 8.71 22.16
CA VAL A 214 15.39 8.63 23.28
C VAL A 214 16.81 8.33 22.78
N GLY A 215 16.97 7.51 21.74
CA GLY A 215 18.24 7.19 21.12
C GLY A 215 18.96 8.41 20.59
N TRP A 216 18.23 9.31 19.92
CA TRP A 216 18.77 10.59 19.47
C TRP A 216 19.17 11.51 20.63
N VAL A 217 18.38 11.57 21.70
CA VAL A 217 18.77 12.35 22.90
C VAL A 217 20.07 11.81 23.51
N LEU A 218 20.21 10.49 23.65
CA LEU A 218 21.42 9.86 24.18
C LEU A 218 22.62 10.03 23.23
N LEU A 219 22.41 9.98 21.92
CA LEU A 219 23.47 10.25 20.95
C LEU A 219 23.94 11.71 21.00
N ALA A 220 23.00 12.66 21.04
CA ALA A 220 23.31 14.08 21.16
C ALA A 220 24.13 14.34 22.43
N LEU A 221 23.74 13.72 23.55
CA LEU A 221 24.49 13.77 24.80
C LEU A 221 25.90 13.19 24.65
N SER A 222 26.03 12.01 24.03
CA SER A 222 27.33 11.36 23.80
C SER A 222 28.28 12.25 22.99
N VAL A 223 27.81 12.80 21.87
CA VAL A 223 28.62 13.68 21.01
C VAL A 223 28.96 15.00 21.72
N ALA A 224 28.02 15.58 22.47
CA ALA A 224 28.26 16.80 23.22
C ALA A 224 29.33 16.61 24.31
N LEU A 225 29.37 15.46 24.97
CA LEU A 225 30.40 15.14 25.97
C LEU A 225 31.80 14.95 25.33
N VAL A 226 31.86 14.37 24.13
CA VAL A 226 33.13 14.16 23.40
C VAL A 226 33.72 15.46 22.88
N ASN A 227 32.88 16.34 22.30
CA ASN A 227 33.35 17.58 21.69
C ASN A 227 33.79 18.64 22.70
N ASN A 228 33.49 18.44 23.99
CA ASN A 228 33.74 19.43 25.03
C ASN A 228 34.63 18.86 26.14
N ALA A 229 35.89 19.32 26.20
CA ALA A 229 36.83 18.94 27.26
C ALA A 229 36.38 19.36 28.67
N ASN A 230 35.48 20.35 28.79
CA ASN A 230 34.92 20.82 30.04
C ASN A 230 33.43 20.44 30.12
N GLY A 231 33.04 19.67 31.16
CA GLY A 231 31.64 19.28 31.40
C GLY A 231 30.68 20.47 31.55
N LEU A 232 31.18 21.64 31.97
CA LEU A 232 30.39 22.89 32.03
C LEU A 232 29.99 23.38 30.63
N THR A 233 30.89 23.30 29.64
CA THR A 233 30.59 23.65 28.25
C THR A 233 29.59 22.66 27.66
N ALA A 234 29.76 21.36 27.94
CA ALA A 234 28.78 20.34 27.54
C ALA A 234 27.38 20.62 28.12
N LEU A 235 27.29 21.07 29.37
CA LEU A 235 26.02 21.49 29.99
C LEU A 235 25.41 22.71 29.28
N TYR A 236 26.20 23.74 28.95
CA TYR A 236 25.71 24.90 28.20
C TYR A 236 25.22 24.52 26.80
N VAL A 237 25.93 23.64 26.10
CA VAL A 237 25.52 23.09 24.79
C VAL A 237 24.19 22.35 24.94
N PHE A 238 24.06 21.49 25.95
CA PHE A 238 22.82 20.77 26.24
C PHE A 238 21.65 21.72 26.53
N LEU A 239 21.84 22.71 27.42
CA LEU A 239 20.81 23.70 27.75
C LEU A 239 20.41 24.54 26.53
N THR A 240 21.37 24.90 25.68
CA THR A 240 21.11 25.65 24.44
C THR A 240 20.35 24.79 23.43
N ALA A 241 20.66 23.50 23.32
CA ALA A 241 19.92 22.56 22.49
C ALA A 241 18.48 22.40 22.99
N VAL A 242 18.26 22.27 24.31
CA VAL A 242 16.91 22.25 24.90
C VAL A 242 16.17 23.55 24.63
N ALA A 243 16.83 24.70 24.81
CA ALA A 243 16.24 26.00 24.50
C ALA A 243 15.86 26.14 23.02
N TRP A 244 16.67 25.59 22.11
CA TRP A 244 16.37 25.55 20.68
C TRP A 244 15.15 24.67 20.37
N VAL A 245 15.04 23.48 20.99
CA VAL A 245 13.85 22.62 20.86
C VAL A 245 12.60 23.37 21.35
N LEU A 246 12.68 24.03 22.51
CA LEU A 246 11.57 24.83 23.04
C LEU A 246 11.21 25.99 22.10
N PHE A 247 12.19 26.69 21.56
CA PHE A 247 11.98 27.76 20.58
C PHE A 247 11.30 27.23 19.30
N LEU A 248 11.76 26.10 18.77
CA LEU A 248 11.15 25.50 17.59
C LEU A 248 9.69 25.09 17.88
N VAL A 249 9.42 24.48 19.04
CA VAL A 249 8.07 24.00 19.42
C VAL A 249 7.11 25.14 19.74
N TYR A 250 7.54 26.18 20.44
CA TYR A 250 6.67 27.23 20.96
C TYR A 250 6.65 28.51 20.11
N ALA A 251 7.67 28.78 19.29
CA ALA A 251 7.72 29.97 18.44
C ALA A 251 7.62 29.60 16.95
N VAL A 252 8.46 28.69 16.45
CA VAL A 252 8.48 28.36 15.02
C VAL A 252 7.26 27.55 14.59
N ARG A 253 6.89 26.51 15.34
CA ARG A 253 5.71 25.68 15.05
C ARG A 253 4.42 26.48 14.88
N PRO A 254 3.99 27.35 15.81
CA PRO A 254 2.73 28.08 15.63
C PRO A 254 2.77 29.04 14.45
N VAL A 255 3.91 29.69 14.19
CA VAL A 255 4.08 30.55 13.01
C VAL A 255 4.00 29.72 11.73
N PHE A 256 4.67 28.56 11.69
CA PHE A 256 4.62 27.63 10.57
C PHE A 256 3.18 27.16 10.32
N LEU A 257 2.46 26.71 11.35
CA LEU A 257 1.05 26.32 11.24
C LEU A 257 0.15 27.47 10.80
N TRP A 258 0.40 28.70 11.24
CA TRP A 258 -0.34 29.87 10.80
C TRP A 258 -0.14 30.14 9.30
N VAL A 259 1.10 30.06 8.80
CA VAL A 259 1.40 30.18 7.37
C VAL A 259 0.71 29.07 6.57
N LEU A 260 0.77 27.83 7.05
CA LEU A 260 0.17 26.67 6.40
C LEU A 260 -1.36 26.77 6.30
N ARG A 261 -2.01 27.28 7.36
CA ARG A 261 -3.46 27.55 7.35
C ARG A 261 -3.83 28.68 6.40
N ARG A 262 -3.03 29.75 6.36
CA ARG A 262 -3.30 30.91 5.49
C ARG A 262 -3.14 30.58 4.00
N THR A 263 -2.35 29.58 3.67
CA THR A 263 -2.07 29.14 2.29
C THR A 263 -2.88 27.90 1.88
N ASP A 264 -3.83 27.45 2.72
CA ASP A 264 -4.63 26.21 2.54
C ASP A 264 -3.81 24.96 2.18
N SER A 265 -2.50 24.97 2.47
CA SER A 265 -1.56 23.91 2.11
C SER A 265 -1.70 22.67 3.00
N ILE A 266 -2.40 22.80 4.14
CA ILE A 266 -2.77 21.67 4.99
C ILE A 266 -3.73 20.73 4.26
N GLN A 267 -4.72 21.27 3.55
CA GLN A 267 -5.78 20.47 2.90
C GLN A 267 -5.39 20.12 1.45
N ASN A 268 -4.89 21.10 0.70
CA ASN A 268 -4.58 20.94 -0.72
C ASN A 268 -3.20 20.27 -0.93
N GLY A 269 -2.35 20.26 0.09
CA GLY A 269 -0.97 19.77 0.02
C GLY A 269 0.06 20.90 -0.13
N PRO A 270 1.36 20.60 0.06
CA PRO A 270 2.42 21.59 0.03
C PRO A 270 2.57 22.19 -1.38
N SER A 271 2.35 23.50 -1.50
CA SER A 271 2.77 24.25 -2.68
C SER A 271 4.30 24.25 -2.81
N GLN A 272 4.82 24.59 -3.99
CA GLN A 272 6.27 24.72 -4.20
C GLN A 272 6.90 25.69 -3.20
N GLY A 273 6.22 26.82 -2.91
CA GLY A 273 6.70 27.80 -1.93
C GLY A 273 6.78 27.26 -0.50
N ILE A 274 5.79 26.48 -0.06
CA ILE A 274 5.80 25.86 1.27
C ILE A 274 6.87 24.77 1.36
N THR A 275 7.05 23.97 0.30
CA THR A 275 8.13 22.98 0.23
C THR A 275 9.49 23.65 0.39
N THR A 276 9.73 24.74 -0.33
CA THR A 276 10.97 25.53 -0.21
C THR A 276 11.14 26.11 1.21
N LEU A 277 10.08 26.64 1.81
CA LEU A 277 10.11 27.17 3.17
C LEU A 277 10.49 26.08 4.18
N THR A 278 9.91 24.88 4.06
CA THR A 278 10.22 23.75 4.95
C THR A 278 11.67 23.29 4.76
N LEU A 279 12.16 23.17 3.52
CA LEU A 279 13.56 22.82 3.26
C LEU A 279 14.55 23.87 3.79
N LEU A 280 14.21 25.16 3.67
CA LEU A 280 15.01 26.25 4.26
C LEU A 280 15.04 26.12 5.78
N LEU A 281 13.90 25.81 6.40
CA LEU A 281 13.84 25.58 7.85
C LEU A 281 14.70 24.39 8.29
N VAL A 282 14.69 23.29 7.51
CA VAL A 282 15.57 22.13 7.73
C VAL A 282 17.03 22.54 7.69
N LEU A 283 17.46 23.28 6.66
CA LEU A 283 18.84 23.74 6.53
C LEU A 283 19.24 24.72 7.64
N ALA A 284 18.36 25.67 7.99
CA ALA A 284 18.61 26.63 9.05
C ALA A 284 18.76 25.97 10.42
N SER A 285 17.88 25.01 10.74
CA SER A 285 17.96 24.23 11.98
C SER A 285 19.20 23.33 12.01
N SER A 286 19.56 22.72 10.88
CA SER A 286 20.78 21.89 10.75
C SER A 286 22.05 22.73 10.96
N TRP A 287 22.10 23.93 10.39
CA TRP A 287 23.19 24.86 10.61
C TRP A 287 23.27 25.32 12.07
N PHE A 288 22.13 25.68 12.69
CA PHE A 288 22.11 26.12 14.07
C PHE A 288 22.59 25.03 15.04
N THR A 289 22.11 23.80 14.87
CA THR A 289 22.55 22.65 15.69
C THR A 289 24.03 22.37 15.53
N ALA A 290 24.57 22.45 14.31
CA ALA A 290 26.01 22.38 14.06
C ALA A 290 26.79 23.50 14.75
N ALA A 291 26.27 24.73 14.72
CA ALA A 291 26.92 25.91 15.29
C ALA A 291 27.05 25.85 16.82
N ILE A 292 26.09 25.21 17.51
CA ILE A 292 26.13 25.03 18.97
C ILE A 292 26.97 23.81 19.40
N GLY A 293 27.61 23.09 18.47
CA GLY A 293 28.45 21.91 18.79
C GLY A 293 27.70 20.58 18.88
N VAL A 294 26.42 20.57 18.49
CA VAL A 294 25.61 19.35 18.27
C VAL A 294 25.74 18.94 16.80
N HIS A 295 25.46 17.70 16.45
CA HIS A 295 25.56 17.28 15.04
C HIS A 295 24.42 17.89 14.17
N ALA A 296 24.71 18.28 12.92
CA ALA A 296 23.77 18.99 12.05
C ALA A 296 22.45 18.22 11.79
N ILE A 297 22.53 16.90 11.77
CA ILE A 297 21.41 15.97 11.54
C ILE A 297 20.27 16.17 12.54
N PHE A 298 20.59 16.52 13.79
CA PHE A 298 19.58 16.75 14.82
C PHE A 298 18.65 17.90 14.46
N GLY A 299 19.18 18.96 13.84
CA GLY A 299 18.38 20.10 13.40
C GLY A 299 17.34 19.71 12.36
N ALA A 300 17.71 18.85 11.40
CA ALA A 300 16.79 18.34 10.38
C ALA A 300 15.68 17.47 10.99
N PHE A 301 16.04 16.56 11.90
CA PHE A 301 15.09 15.71 12.61
C PHE A 301 14.06 16.51 13.41
N LEU A 302 14.50 17.55 14.15
CA LEU A 302 13.61 18.40 14.94
C LEU A 302 12.58 19.15 14.09
N VAL A 303 12.96 19.59 12.88
CA VAL A 303 12.03 20.24 11.95
C VAL A 303 10.98 19.24 11.43
N GLY A 304 11.39 17.98 11.18
CA GLY A 304 10.46 16.90 10.84
C GLY A 304 9.41 16.68 11.93
N LEU A 305 9.85 16.58 13.19
CA LEU A 305 8.97 16.37 14.36
C LEU A 305 7.92 17.48 14.56
N ILE A 306 8.22 18.69 14.09
CA ILE A 306 7.38 19.89 14.30
C ILE A 306 6.35 20.07 13.18
N CYS A 307 6.58 19.46 12.02
CA CYS A 307 5.65 19.52 10.91
C CYS A 307 4.32 18.85 11.28
N PRO A 308 3.18 19.40 10.83
CA PRO A 308 1.88 18.81 11.12
C PRO A 308 1.63 17.56 10.28
N HIS A 309 1.16 16.51 10.95
CA HIS A 309 0.51 15.36 10.32
C HIS A 309 -0.94 15.66 9.93
N ASP A 310 -1.56 16.65 10.60
CA ASP A 310 -2.89 17.17 10.24
C ASP A 310 -2.96 17.52 8.75
N GLY A 311 -4.04 17.10 8.09
CA GLY A 311 -4.27 17.40 6.67
C GLY A 311 -3.61 16.44 5.68
N GLY A 312 -2.79 15.49 6.14
CA GLY A 312 -1.95 14.68 5.24
C GLY A 312 -0.81 15.49 4.62
N PHE A 313 -0.46 16.63 5.24
CA PHE A 313 0.64 17.50 4.80
C PHE A 313 1.98 16.75 4.81
N ALA A 314 2.27 16.04 5.92
CA ALA A 314 3.50 15.26 6.08
C ALA A 314 3.64 14.19 4.98
N ILE A 315 2.57 13.43 4.70
CA ILE A 315 2.54 12.41 3.65
C ILE A 315 2.87 13.01 2.27
N LYS A 316 2.17 14.07 1.86
CA LYS A 316 2.40 14.73 0.55
C LYS A 316 3.78 15.38 0.44
N LEU A 317 4.35 15.86 1.55
CA LEU A 317 5.70 16.42 1.57
C LEU A 317 6.76 15.31 1.44
N THR A 318 6.54 14.18 2.11
CA THR A 318 7.36 12.97 1.98
C THR A 318 7.34 12.46 0.53
N GLU A 319 6.19 12.32 -0.11
CA GLU A 319 6.07 11.89 -1.53
C GLU A 319 6.93 12.73 -2.49
N LYS A 320 7.03 14.05 -2.26
CA LYS A 320 7.82 14.96 -3.11
C LYS A 320 9.32 14.80 -2.96
N ILE A 321 9.79 14.37 -1.79
CA ILE A 321 11.21 14.40 -1.41
C ILE A 321 11.81 12.98 -1.39
N GLU A 322 11.01 11.97 -1.03
CA GLU A 322 11.47 10.59 -0.80
C GLU A 322 12.12 9.97 -2.04
N ASP A 323 11.63 10.24 -3.25
CA ASP A 323 12.18 9.63 -4.47
C ASP A 323 13.61 10.12 -4.73
N LEU A 324 13.88 11.41 -4.52
CA LEU A 324 15.21 12.00 -4.67
C LEU A 324 16.16 11.48 -3.59
N VAL A 325 15.71 11.51 -2.33
CA VAL A 325 16.51 11.10 -1.17
C VAL A 325 16.81 9.61 -1.24
N GLY A 326 15.79 8.78 -1.43
CA GLY A 326 15.90 7.32 -1.48
C GLY A 326 16.60 6.80 -2.73
N SER A 327 16.39 7.40 -3.91
CA SER A 327 16.97 6.86 -5.15
C SER A 327 18.44 7.21 -5.36
N ILE A 328 18.87 8.38 -4.90
CA ILE A 328 20.21 8.93 -5.21
C ILE A 328 20.99 9.19 -3.93
N LEU A 329 20.45 9.96 -2.99
CA LEU A 329 21.25 10.52 -1.89
C LEU A 329 21.57 9.49 -0.78
N LEU A 330 20.62 8.63 -0.42
CA LEU A 330 20.83 7.56 0.58
C LEU A 330 21.89 6.53 0.14
N PRO A 331 21.86 6.00 -1.09
CA PRO A 331 22.92 5.11 -1.57
C PRO A 331 24.32 5.70 -1.42
N LEU A 332 24.49 7.00 -1.68
CA LEU A 332 25.79 7.67 -1.53
C LEU A 332 26.25 7.67 -0.08
N TYR A 333 25.35 7.93 0.86
CA TYR A 333 25.67 7.94 2.28
C TYR A 333 26.04 6.55 2.82
N PHE A 334 25.26 5.52 2.51
CA PHE A 334 25.59 4.17 2.99
C PHE A 334 26.79 3.56 2.27
N ALA A 335 27.01 3.91 1.00
CA ALA A 335 28.23 3.56 0.33
C ALA A 335 29.44 4.22 1.02
N LEU A 336 29.37 5.51 1.36
CA LEU A 336 30.41 6.19 2.13
C LEU A 336 30.68 5.50 3.47
N SER A 337 29.63 5.05 4.16
CA SER A 337 29.78 4.26 5.39
C SER A 337 30.55 2.96 5.14
N GLY A 338 30.19 2.21 4.10
CA GLY A 338 30.86 0.96 3.72
C GLY A 338 32.29 1.16 3.19
N LEU A 339 32.58 2.29 2.53
CA LEU A 339 33.93 2.66 2.10
C LEU A 339 34.89 2.87 3.30
N ASN A 340 34.36 3.20 4.48
CA ASN A 340 35.13 3.29 5.72
C ASN A 340 35.26 1.94 6.46
N THR A 341 34.54 0.90 6.02
CA THR A 341 34.56 -0.43 6.62
C THR A 341 35.67 -1.29 6.03
N ASP A 342 36.58 -1.77 6.88
CA ASP A 342 37.70 -2.62 6.47
C ASP A 342 37.70 -3.95 7.22
N LEU A 343 37.16 -4.99 6.58
CA LEU A 343 37.14 -6.36 7.09
C LEU A 343 38.55 -6.95 7.23
N GLY A 344 39.56 -6.37 6.57
CA GLY A 344 40.96 -6.76 6.75
C GLY A 344 41.49 -6.49 8.15
N LEU A 345 40.87 -5.58 8.90
CA LEU A 345 41.24 -5.26 10.28
C LEU A 345 40.76 -6.32 11.30
N LEU A 346 39.91 -7.27 10.88
CA LEU A 346 39.38 -8.37 11.68
C LEU A 346 40.20 -9.64 11.39
N ASN A 347 41.50 -9.57 11.63
CA ASN A 347 42.47 -10.62 11.32
C ASN A 347 42.79 -11.54 12.51
N ASP A 348 42.43 -11.13 13.74
CA ASP A 348 42.79 -11.85 14.96
C ASP A 348 41.60 -12.61 15.58
N GLY A 349 41.89 -13.74 16.24
CA GLY A 349 40.87 -14.57 16.89
C GLY A 349 40.16 -13.85 18.05
N THR A 350 40.87 -12.97 18.78
CA THR A 350 40.30 -12.12 19.83
C THR A 350 39.30 -11.10 19.26
N THR A 351 39.65 -10.46 18.15
CA THR A 351 38.77 -9.54 17.43
C THR A 351 37.48 -10.22 16.94
N TRP A 352 37.58 -11.42 16.36
CA TRP A 352 36.39 -12.20 15.99
C TRP A 352 35.57 -12.64 17.21
N GLY A 353 36.23 -12.95 18.33
CA GLY A 353 35.56 -13.20 19.61
C GLY A 353 34.69 -12.02 20.05
N TYR A 354 35.22 -10.80 19.96
CA TYR A 354 34.45 -9.57 20.24
C TYR A 354 33.31 -9.36 19.23
N VAL A 355 33.51 -9.61 17.94
CA VAL A 355 32.43 -9.51 16.93
C VAL A 355 31.27 -10.44 17.29
N VAL A 356 31.56 -11.71 17.59
CA VAL A 356 30.54 -12.69 17.97
C VAL A 356 29.87 -12.30 19.29
N ALA A 357 30.64 -11.82 20.28
CA ALA A 357 30.10 -11.35 21.55
C ALA A 357 29.16 -10.14 21.36
N ILE A 358 29.55 -9.14 20.56
CA ILE A 358 28.73 -7.97 20.26
C ILE A 358 27.43 -8.40 19.56
N ILE A 359 27.50 -9.31 18.58
CA ILE A 359 26.32 -9.86 17.90
C ILE A 359 25.41 -10.58 18.89
N ALA A 360 25.95 -11.45 19.73
CA ALA A 360 25.18 -12.20 20.72
C ALA A 360 24.51 -11.26 21.74
N CYS A 361 25.25 -10.28 22.28
CA CYS A 361 24.71 -9.29 23.20
C CYS A 361 23.62 -8.43 22.56
N ALA A 362 23.83 -7.95 21.33
CA ALA A 362 22.84 -7.17 20.60
C ALA A 362 21.56 -7.99 20.36
N PHE A 363 21.72 -9.23 19.89
CA PHE A 363 20.60 -10.09 19.50
C PHE A 363 19.82 -10.60 20.71
N PHE A 364 20.49 -11.31 21.63
CA PHE A 364 19.82 -11.88 22.80
C PHE A 364 19.36 -10.81 23.78
N GLY A 365 20.14 -9.73 23.97
CA GLY A 365 19.75 -8.63 24.84
C GLY A 365 18.41 -8.02 24.42
N LYS A 366 18.26 -7.70 23.12
CA LYS A 366 17.03 -7.13 22.58
C LYS A 366 15.85 -8.10 22.62
N ILE A 367 16.08 -9.36 22.21
CA ILE A 367 15.03 -10.39 22.20
C ILE A 367 14.54 -10.67 23.62
N ILE A 368 15.43 -10.91 24.58
CA ILE A 368 15.06 -11.24 25.96
C ILE A 368 14.32 -10.08 26.60
N ALA A 369 14.83 -8.86 26.45
CA ALA A 369 14.22 -7.67 27.04
C ALA A 369 12.82 -7.39 26.49
N GLY A 370 12.67 -7.42 25.15
CA GLY A 370 11.38 -7.21 24.50
C GLY A 370 10.36 -8.32 24.82
N THR A 371 10.82 -9.58 24.86
CA THR A 371 9.96 -10.73 25.21
C THR A 371 9.47 -10.63 26.65
N LEU A 372 10.36 -10.34 27.59
CA LEU A 372 10.01 -10.26 29.01
C LEU A 372 9.02 -9.11 29.26
N ALA A 373 9.28 -7.93 28.69
CA ALA A 373 8.40 -6.77 28.85
C ALA A 373 7.02 -6.99 28.23
N ALA A 374 6.96 -7.57 27.02
CA ALA A 374 5.70 -7.93 26.38
C ALA A 374 4.93 -9.00 27.17
N ARG A 375 5.63 -9.94 27.80
CA ARG A 375 5.01 -10.98 28.61
C ARG A 375 4.40 -10.42 29.89
N LEU A 376 5.08 -9.48 30.54
CA LEU A 376 4.57 -8.78 31.73
C LEU A 376 3.31 -7.96 31.43
N THR A 377 3.10 -7.59 30.18
CA THR A 377 1.91 -6.86 29.68
C THR A 377 0.82 -7.78 29.11
N LYS A 378 0.88 -9.09 29.42
CA LYS A 378 -0.11 -10.13 29.07
C LYS A 378 -0.19 -10.52 27.59
N CYS A 379 0.85 -10.25 26.79
CA CYS A 379 0.93 -10.83 25.44
C CYS A 379 1.16 -12.36 25.49
N LEU A 380 0.73 -13.07 24.44
CA LEU A 380 0.97 -14.50 24.29
C LEU A 380 2.47 -14.76 24.08
N TRP A 381 3.00 -15.91 24.53
CA TRP A 381 4.43 -16.23 24.44
C TRP A 381 5.02 -16.04 23.03
N ARG A 382 4.30 -16.48 21.99
CA ARG A 382 4.74 -16.32 20.60
C ARG A 382 4.68 -14.86 20.15
N GLU A 383 3.65 -14.12 20.56
CA GLU A 383 3.57 -12.66 20.32
C GLU A 383 4.72 -11.92 21.02
N SER A 384 5.00 -12.24 22.27
CA SER A 384 6.09 -11.67 23.06
C SER A 384 7.46 -11.91 22.40
N PHE A 385 7.74 -13.14 21.96
CA PHE A 385 9.00 -13.45 21.27
C PHE A 385 9.07 -12.74 19.91
N THR A 386 7.92 -12.53 19.24
CA THR A 386 7.84 -11.78 17.98
C THR A 386 8.15 -10.31 18.19
N ILE A 387 7.61 -9.71 19.26
CA ILE A 387 7.93 -8.35 19.68
C ILE A 387 9.45 -8.22 19.95
N GLY A 388 10.05 -9.16 20.69
CA GLY A 388 11.49 -9.17 20.95
C GLY A 388 12.35 -9.29 19.69
N ALA A 389 12.00 -10.19 18.78
CA ALA A 389 12.69 -10.37 17.50
C ALA A 389 12.62 -9.08 16.64
N LEU A 390 11.44 -8.47 16.55
CA LEU A 390 11.23 -7.22 15.82
C LEU A 390 11.97 -6.03 16.45
N MET A 391 12.04 -5.95 17.79
CA MET A 391 12.81 -4.92 18.49
C MET A 391 14.33 -5.04 18.29
N SER A 392 14.81 -6.21 17.86
CA SER A 392 16.21 -6.44 17.50
C SER A 392 16.54 -5.94 16.09
N CYS A 393 15.53 -5.43 15.36
CA CYS A 393 15.73 -4.82 14.06
C CYS A 393 16.70 -3.65 14.17
N LYS A 394 17.80 -3.80 13.45
CA LYS A 394 18.79 -2.77 13.23
C LYS A 394 18.61 -2.19 11.85
N GLY A 395 19.27 -1.07 11.57
CA GLY A 395 18.92 -0.34 10.36
C GLY A 395 19.72 0.91 10.10
N LEU A 396 19.18 1.71 9.19
CA LEU A 396 19.72 2.97 8.69
C LEU A 396 20.29 3.86 9.80
N VAL A 397 19.47 4.08 10.83
CA VAL A 397 19.76 4.99 11.94
C VAL A 397 20.99 4.53 12.74
N GLU A 398 21.18 3.23 12.94
CA GLU A 398 22.34 2.75 13.68
C GLU A 398 23.63 2.99 12.92
N LEU A 399 23.66 2.72 11.61
CA LEU A 399 24.84 3.01 10.80
C LEU A 399 25.18 4.50 10.81
N ILE A 400 24.15 5.36 10.86
CA ILE A 400 24.34 6.80 11.01
C ILE A 400 25.02 7.12 12.34
N VAL A 401 24.54 6.55 13.43
CA VAL A 401 25.15 6.67 14.77
C VAL A 401 26.61 6.22 14.74
N LEU A 402 26.91 5.07 14.13
CA LEU A 402 28.27 4.54 14.04
C LEU A 402 29.20 5.46 13.23
N ASN A 403 28.74 6.03 12.11
CA ASN A 403 29.53 6.99 11.34
C ASN A 403 29.80 8.27 12.13
N ILE A 404 28.80 8.77 12.86
CA ILE A 404 28.98 9.94 13.74
C ILE A 404 30.02 9.62 14.82
N GLY A 405 29.96 8.42 15.42
CA GLY A 405 30.95 7.96 16.39
C GLY A 405 32.36 7.87 15.82
N LEU A 406 32.52 7.37 14.59
CA LEU A 406 33.80 7.33 13.89
C LEU A 406 34.33 8.74 13.59
N GLN A 407 33.47 9.66 13.14
CA GLN A 407 33.84 11.05 12.84
C GLN A 407 34.20 11.85 14.10
N ALA A 408 33.49 11.60 15.21
CA ALA A 408 33.80 12.19 16.52
C ALA A 408 35.01 11.54 17.20
N GLY A 409 35.62 10.51 16.60
CA GLY A 409 36.77 9.80 17.16
C GLY A 409 36.45 8.88 18.34
N ILE A 410 35.17 8.63 18.62
CA ILE A 410 34.70 7.71 19.67
C ILE A 410 34.96 6.25 19.28
N LEU A 411 34.88 5.95 18.00
CA LEU A 411 35.13 4.62 17.45
C LEU A 411 36.43 4.62 16.63
N SER A 412 37.24 3.58 16.81
CA SER A 412 38.33 3.27 15.89
C SER A 412 37.76 2.60 14.64
N ARG A 413 38.49 2.57 13.52
CA ARG A 413 38.02 1.89 12.30
C ARG A 413 37.74 0.40 12.53
N ARG A 414 38.50 -0.23 13.43
CA ARG A 414 38.32 -1.63 13.80
C ARG A 414 37.01 -1.82 14.57
N THR A 415 36.78 -1.07 15.65
CA THR A 415 35.53 -1.18 16.43
C THR A 415 34.32 -0.79 15.58
N PHE A 416 34.41 0.28 14.78
CA PHE A 416 33.41 0.64 13.78
C PHE A 416 33.06 -0.54 12.87
N THR A 417 34.05 -1.24 12.32
CA THR A 417 33.83 -2.42 11.47
C THR A 417 33.12 -3.56 12.22
N MET A 418 33.46 -3.82 13.49
CA MET A 418 32.76 -4.82 14.31
C MET A 418 31.25 -4.50 14.46
N PHE A 419 30.92 -3.24 14.73
CA PHE A 419 29.53 -2.79 14.87
C PHE A 419 28.78 -2.78 13.54
N VAL A 420 29.42 -2.42 12.43
CA VAL A 420 28.82 -2.52 11.08
C VAL A 420 28.48 -3.98 10.75
N VAL A 421 29.39 -4.93 11.00
CA VAL A 421 29.13 -6.37 10.80
C VAL A 421 27.95 -6.82 11.66
N MET A 422 27.91 -6.41 12.94
CA MET A 422 26.79 -6.74 13.81
C MET A 422 25.46 -6.17 13.29
N ALA A 423 25.42 -4.91 12.86
CA ALA A 423 24.20 -4.28 12.34
C ALA A 423 23.66 -5.01 11.08
N VAL A 424 24.56 -5.42 10.18
CA VAL A 424 24.17 -6.20 8.99
C VAL A 424 23.63 -7.58 9.38
N VAL A 425 24.34 -8.32 10.25
CA VAL A 425 23.95 -9.69 10.64
C VAL A 425 22.62 -9.71 11.39
N THR A 426 22.41 -8.81 12.35
CA THR A 426 21.15 -8.77 13.12
C THR A 426 19.97 -8.44 12.22
N THR A 427 20.10 -7.45 11.34
CA THR A 427 19.02 -7.03 10.43
C THR A 427 18.65 -8.12 9.43
N VAL A 428 19.64 -8.76 8.80
CA VAL A 428 19.42 -9.87 7.86
C VAL A 428 18.70 -11.04 8.55
N THR A 429 18.95 -11.25 9.84
CA THR A 429 18.36 -12.33 10.64
C THR A 429 16.93 -12.01 11.13
N THR A 430 16.59 -10.73 11.36
CA THR A 430 15.28 -10.32 11.91
C THR A 430 14.10 -10.72 11.03
N SER A 431 14.18 -10.46 9.71
CA SER A 431 13.10 -10.76 8.76
C SER A 431 12.73 -12.27 8.71
N PRO A 432 13.67 -13.20 8.46
CA PRO A 432 13.36 -14.64 8.44
C PRO A 432 12.91 -15.16 9.82
N LEU A 433 13.51 -14.66 10.92
CA LEU A 433 13.12 -15.06 12.27
C LEU A 433 11.66 -14.70 12.58
N THR A 434 11.24 -13.49 12.21
CA THR A 434 9.87 -13.03 12.43
C THR A 434 8.87 -13.84 11.62
N ARG A 435 9.20 -14.16 10.36
CA ARG A 435 8.35 -14.99 9.49
C ARG A 435 8.16 -16.40 10.04
N TRP A 436 9.22 -17.01 10.57
CA TRP A 436 9.15 -18.33 11.20
C TRP A 436 8.30 -18.31 12.47
N LEU A 437 8.46 -17.26 13.28
CA LEU A 437 7.84 -17.20 14.59
C LEU A 437 6.34 -16.86 14.56
N TYR A 438 5.93 -15.99 13.63
CA TYR A 438 4.58 -15.44 13.54
C TYR A 438 3.91 -15.75 12.17
N PRO A 439 3.64 -17.04 11.88
CA PRO A 439 3.05 -17.50 10.61
C PRO A 439 1.56 -17.16 10.50
N VAL A 440 1.05 -17.06 9.26
CA VAL A 440 -0.33 -16.63 8.93
C VAL A 440 -1.40 -17.44 9.66
N TRP A 441 -1.25 -18.77 9.75
CA TRP A 441 -2.21 -19.64 10.45
C TRP A 441 -2.36 -19.27 11.93
N TYR A 442 -1.26 -18.86 12.59
CA TYR A 442 -1.28 -18.51 14.01
C TYR A 442 -1.99 -17.18 14.21
N ARG A 443 -1.80 -16.23 13.27
CA ARG A 443 -2.49 -14.94 13.27
C ARG A 443 -4.00 -15.13 13.18
N GLN A 444 -4.45 -15.92 12.20
CA GLN A 444 -5.87 -16.22 12.00
C GLN A 444 -6.46 -16.94 13.21
N LYS A 445 -5.75 -17.89 13.82
CA LYS A 445 -6.20 -18.58 15.04
C LYS A 445 -6.37 -17.61 16.22
N VAL A 446 -5.37 -16.77 16.50
CA VAL A 446 -5.43 -15.83 17.63
C VAL A 446 -6.52 -14.79 17.44
N GLU A 447 -6.71 -14.31 16.20
CA GLU A 447 -7.75 -13.34 15.88
C GLU A 447 -9.16 -13.92 16.09
N LYS A 448 -9.42 -15.14 15.59
CA LYS A 448 -10.68 -15.86 15.82
C LYS A 448 -10.94 -16.14 17.31
N TRP A 449 -9.89 -16.51 18.05
CA TRP A 449 -9.98 -16.71 19.51
C TRP A 449 -10.32 -15.41 20.26
N ARG A 450 -9.68 -14.28 19.90
CA ARG A 450 -10.00 -12.97 20.51
C ARG A 450 -11.41 -12.48 20.19
N ARG A 451 -11.97 -12.89 19.05
CA ARG A 451 -13.36 -12.62 18.65
C ARG A 451 -14.38 -13.53 19.34
N GLY A 452 -13.93 -14.57 20.07
CA GLY A 452 -14.81 -15.52 20.75
C GLY A 452 -15.48 -16.53 19.80
N GLU A 453 -14.98 -16.69 18.58
CA GLU A 453 -15.54 -17.63 17.59
C GLU A 453 -15.05 -19.07 17.81
N ILE A 454 -13.87 -19.23 18.42
CA ILE A 454 -13.23 -20.52 18.69
C ILE A 454 -12.65 -20.57 20.10
N ASP A 455 -12.63 -21.76 20.67
CA ASP A 455 -11.81 -22.09 21.85
C ASP A 455 -10.32 -22.07 21.51
N TRP A 456 -9.46 -22.02 22.54
CA TRP A 456 -8.00 -22.01 22.37
C TRP A 456 -7.48 -23.23 21.58
N ASP A 457 -8.18 -24.35 21.65
CA ASP A 457 -7.85 -25.57 20.91
C ASP A 457 -8.30 -25.53 19.44
N GLY A 458 -9.07 -24.52 19.03
CA GLY A 458 -9.53 -24.32 17.66
C GLY A 458 -10.93 -24.83 17.36
N ASN A 459 -11.66 -25.29 18.38
CA ASN A 459 -13.03 -25.74 18.25
C ASN A 459 -13.99 -24.53 18.18
N PRO A 460 -14.96 -24.49 17.26
CA PRO A 460 -15.92 -23.40 17.17
C PRO A 460 -16.85 -23.36 18.40
N LEU A 461 -17.01 -22.17 18.97
CA LEU A 461 -17.98 -21.92 20.04
C LEU A 461 -19.36 -21.74 19.41
N GLN A 462 -20.26 -22.70 19.64
CA GLN A 462 -21.64 -22.66 19.13
C GLN A 462 -22.37 -21.44 19.70
N THR A 463 -22.68 -20.46 18.85
CA THR A 463 -23.68 -19.43 19.16
C THR A 463 -25.07 -20.04 18.95
N GLU A 464 -25.93 -19.81 19.93
CA GLU A 464 -27.19 -20.48 20.19
C GLU A 464 -28.12 -20.68 18.98
N ALA A 465 -28.76 -21.85 19.01
CA ALA A 465 -29.81 -22.31 18.13
C ALA A 465 -30.97 -21.31 18.04
N GLN A 466 -31.27 -20.85 16.83
CA GLN A 466 -32.62 -20.39 16.50
C GLN A 466 -33.42 -21.57 15.94
N THR A 467 -34.43 -21.88 16.74
CA THR A 467 -35.59 -22.76 16.57
C THR A 467 -35.95 -23.14 15.14
N SER A 468 -35.96 -24.45 14.92
CA SER A 468 -36.52 -25.13 13.75
C SER A 468 -38.05 -25.13 13.84
N GLU A 469 -38.74 -24.19 13.20
CA GLU A 469 -40.20 -24.34 12.97
C GLU A 469 -40.83 -23.51 11.82
N HIS A 470 -40.08 -22.78 10.99
CA HIS A 470 -40.63 -22.11 9.79
C HIS A 470 -39.86 -22.53 8.53
N LYS A 471 -40.25 -23.65 7.91
CA LYS A 471 -39.45 -24.33 6.86
C LYS A 471 -40.01 -24.30 5.43
N MET A 472 -40.92 -23.38 5.07
CA MET A 472 -41.35 -23.27 3.66
C MET A 472 -41.56 -21.84 3.15
N GLU A 473 -41.87 -20.85 4.00
CA GLU A 473 -41.95 -19.42 3.58
C GLU A 473 -40.60 -18.68 3.65
N GLU A 474 -39.62 -19.20 4.39
CA GLU A 474 -38.30 -18.60 4.60
C GLU A 474 -37.32 -18.77 3.41
N ALA A 475 -37.68 -19.60 2.42
CA ALA A 475 -36.82 -19.90 1.27
C ALA A 475 -36.80 -18.77 0.22
N LEU A 476 -37.87 -17.97 0.12
CA LEU A 476 -37.93 -16.82 -0.78
C LEU A 476 -37.24 -15.58 -0.20
N ASP A 477 -37.28 -15.39 1.13
CA ASP A 477 -36.64 -14.28 1.85
C ASP A 477 -35.11 -14.48 2.04
N LYS A 478 -34.62 -15.73 2.07
CA LYS A 478 -33.19 -16.05 2.12
C LYS A 478 -32.42 -15.76 0.83
N SER A 479 -33.12 -15.52 -0.29
CA SER A 479 -32.49 -15.26 -1.60
C SER A 479 -32.19 -13.78 -1.87
N GLN A 480 -32.72 -12.86 -1.06
CA GLN A 480 -32.53 -11.44 -1.27
C GLN A 480 -31.21 -10.95 -0.68
N THR A 481 -30.44 -10.20 -1.46
CA THR A 481 -29.19 -9.62 -0.97
C THR A 481 -29.50 -8.44 -0.04
N HIS A 482 -29.21 -8.58 1.26
CA HIS A 482 -29.40 -7.50 2.24
C HIS A 482 -28.08 -6.87 2.66
N ARG A 483 -26.99 -7.66 2.71
CA ARG A 483 -25.65 -7.21 3.05
C ARG A 483 -24.72 -7.33 1.85
N LEU A 484 -24.37 -6.18 1.29
CA LEU A 484 -23.52 -6.08 0.11
C LEU A 484 -22.14 -5.56 0.50
N ILE A 485 -21.07 -6.23 0.08
CA ILE A 485 -19.71 -5.69 0.15
C ILE A 485 -19.24 -5.27 -1.23
N LEU A 486 -18.71 -4.05 -1.34
CA LEU A 486 -18.29 -3.43 -2.58
C LEU A 486 -16.81 -3.12 -2.53
N HIS A 487 -16.04 -3.59 -3.51
CA HIS A 487 -14.71 -3.07 -3.73
C HIS A 487 -14.78 -1.69 -4.40
N LEU A 488 -14.49 -0.62 -3.66
CA LEU A 488 -14.56 0.76 -4.13
C LEU A 488 -13.33 1.10 -4.96
N ARG A 489 -13.52 1.23 -6.28
CA ARG A 489 -12.50 1.78 -7.18
C ARG A 489 -12.92 3.08 -7.84
N LEU A 490 -11.99 4.02 -7.98
CA LEU A 490 -12.23 5.32 -8.62
C LEU A 490 -12.74 5.18 -10.06
N ASP A 491 -12.20 4.23 -10.82
CA ASP A 491 -12.55 3.99 -12.23
C ASP A 491 -13.93 3.36 -12.43
N ALA A 492 -14.42 2.60 -11.45
CA ALA A 492 -15.72 1.93 -11.50
C ALA A 492 -16.82 2.64 -10.70
N LEU A 493 -16.49 3.71 -9.97
CA LEU A 493 -17.40 4.40 -9.04
C LEU A 493 -18.78 4.75 -9.65
N PRO A 494 -18.88 5.37 -10.84
CA PRO A 494 -20.19 5.75 -11.39
C PRO A 494 -21.10 4.54 -11.64
N GLY A 495 -20.54 3.42 -12.11
CA GLY A 495 -21.29 2.20 -12.36
C GLY A 495 -21.74 1.51 -11.06
N LEU A 496 -20.87 1.50 -10.05
CA LEU A 496 -21.19 0.99 -8.71
C LEU A 496 -22.31 1.81 -8.05
N PHE A 497 -22.24 3.14 -8.13
CA PHE A 497 -23.27 4.03 -7.58
C PHE A 497 -24.62 3.77 -8.26
N ASN A 498 -24.63 3.64 -9.59
CA ASN A 498 -25.86 3.30 -10.31
C ASN A 498 -26.46 1.98 -9.80
N LEU A 499 -25.66 0.92 -9.70
CA LEU A 499 -26.12 -0.38 -9.20
C LEU A 499 -26.68 -0.29 -7.76
N VAL A 500 -26.00 0.42 -6.86
CA VAL A 500 -26.47 0.62 -5.47
C VAL A 500 -27.78 1.39 -5.42
N SER A 501 -27.98 2.40 -6.28
CA SER A 501 -29.26 3.13 -6.32
C SER A 501 -30.43 2.26 -6.76
N LEU A 502 -30.18 1.26 -7.61
CA LEU A 502 -31.20 0.31 -8.03
C LEU A 502 -31.60 -0.65 -6.92
N LEU A 503 -30.61 -1.12 -6.15
CA LEU A 503 -30.81 -2.00 -4.99
C LEU A 503 -31.47 -1.29 -3.80
N GLY A 504 -31.23 0.02 -3.62
CA GLY A 504 -31.70 0.80 -2.47
C GLY A 504 -33.22 0.95 -2.35
N GLY A 505 -33.98 0.64 -3.41
CA GLY A 505 -35.44 0.74 -3.46
C GLY A 505 -35.97 2.19 -3.47
N SER A 506 -37.12 2.41 -4.11
CA SER A 506 -37.75 3.73 -4.12
C SER A 506 -38.30 4.10 -2.74
N ARG A 507 -37.94 5.29 -2.24
CA ARG A 507 -38.53 5.92 -1.06
C ARG A 507 -40.06 5.79 -1.10
N LYS A 508 -40.67 5.05 -0.16
CA LYS A 508 -42.09 5.24 0.13
C LYS A 508 -42.22 6.62 0.74
N THR A 509 -42.49 7.64 -0.08
CA THR A 509 -42.90 8.96 0.40
C THR A 509 -44.31 8.82 0.96
N THR A 510 -44.45 8.35 2.20
CA THR A 510 -45.61 8.69 3.02
C THR A 510 -45.47 10.15 3.42
N HIS A 511 -45.78 11.06 2.50
CA HIS A 511 -46.22 12.40 2.88
C HIS A 511 -47.64 12.27 3.45
N ALA A 512 -47.75 11.77 4.67
CA ALA A 512 -48.86 12.16 5.53
C ALA A 512 -48.48 13.56 6.04
N LEU A 513 -48.98 14.57 5.34
CA LEU A 513 -49.07 15.93 5.89
C LEU A 513 -49.74 15.80 7.26
N ALA A 514 -49.11 16.42 8.25
CA ALA A 514 -49.68 16.59 9.57
C ALA A 514 -50.95 17.43 9.43
N ASP A 515 -52.11 16.77 9.35
CA ASP A 515 -53.37 17.38 9.75
C ASP A 515 -53.74 16.82 11.13
N SER A 516 -53.56 17.70 12.09
CA SER A 516 -54.05 17.61 13.45
C SER A 516 -55.57 17.69 13.45
N SER A 517 -56.25 16.59 13.76
CA SER A 517 -57.54 16.64 14.41
C SER A 517 -57.68 15.47 15.36
N ILE A 518 -57.69 15.83 16.65
CA ILE A 518 -58.06 15.03 17.80
C ILE A 518 -59.45 14.44 17.55
N GLU A 519 -59.60 13.12 17.60
CA GLU A 519 -60.90 12.51 17.91
C GLU A 519 -60.75 11.12 18.53
N ALA A 520 -61.79 10.78 19.29
CA ALA A 520 -61.82 9.92 20.46
C ALA A 520 -61.37 8.47 20.28
N VAL A 521 -60.83 7.93 21.37
CA VAL A 521 -60.68 6.50 21.63
C VAL A 521 -62.08 5.88 21.72
N ASP A 522 -62.42 5.00 20.79
CA ASP A 522 -63.40 3.96 21.05
C ASP A 522 -63.00 2.63 20.41
N SER A 523 -63.34 1.58 21.14
CA SER A 523 -62.91 0.20 20.96
C SER A 523 -63.63 -0.52 19.81
N THR A 524 -62.90 -1.29 19.01
CA THR A 524 -63.31 -2.62 18.50
C THR A 524 -62.20 -3.29 17.68
N SER A 525 -62.16 -4.60 17.81
CA SER A 525 -61.22 -5.60 17.29
C SER A 525 -61.16 -5.70 15.76
N GLU A 526 -59.95 -5.59 15.21
CA GLU A 526 -59.49 -6.28 13.99
C GLU A 526 -57.97 -6.47 14.09
N GLU A 527 -57.50 -7.72 14.10
CA GLU A 527 -56.08 -8.06 13.98
C GLU A 527 -55.55 -7.58 12.61
N LYS A 528 -55.05 -6.35 12.55
CA LYS A 528 -54.18 -5.92 11.48
C LYS A 528 -52.81 -6.55 11.71
N THR A 529 -52.51 -7.58 10.92
CA THR A 529 -51.16 -8.09 10.70
C THR A 529 -50.23 -6.90 10.48
N GLN A 530 -49.36 -6.60 11.44
CA GLN A 530 -48.38 -5.54 11.26
C GLN A 530 -47.46 -5.93 10.09
N PRO A 531 -47.27 -5.08 9.07
CA PRO A 531 -46.31 -5.38 8.02
C PRO A 531 -44.91 -5.44 8.66
N ILE A 532 -44.26 -6.60 8.54
CA ILE A 532 -42.86 -6.81 8.93
C ILE A 532 -42.03 -5.67 8.31
N PRO A 533 -41.23 -4.92 9.07
CA PRO A 533 -40.41 -3.87 8.50
C PRO A 533 -39.34 -4.48 7.58
N ASN A 534 -39.38 -4.17 6.28
CA ASN A 534 -38.33 -4.53 5.33
C ASN A 534 -36.96 -4.13 5.90
N ARG A 535 -36.03 -5.10 6.03
CA ARG A 535 -34.65 -4.80 6.43
C ARG A 535 -34.00 -3.90 5.37
N PRO A 536 -33.47 -2.72 5.74
CA PRO A 536 -32.82 -1.83 4.79
C PRO A 536 -31.53 -2.45 4.25
N LEU A 537 -31.20 -2.17 2.99
CA LEU A 537 -29.96 -2.61 2.36
C LEU A 537 -28.76 -2.00 3.11
N GLU A 538 -27.85 -2.86 3.57
CA GLU A 538 -26.57 -2.48 4.17
C GLU A 538 -25.47 -2.68 3.14
N VAL A 539 -24.79 -1.59 2.77
CA VAL A 539 -23.68 -1.63 1.82
C VAL A 539 -22.39 -1.27 2.53
N ARG A 540 -21.39 -2.16 2.46
CA ARG A 540 -20.05 -1.96 2.99
C ARG A 540 -19.06 -1.71 1.86
N GLY A 541 -18.53 -0.50 1.76
CA GLY A 541 -17.52 -0.16 0.76
C GLY A 541 -16.10 -0.41 1.28
N VAL A 542 -15.30 -1.20 0.57
CA VAL A 542 -13.90 -1.46 0.88
C VAL A 542 -13.00 -0.88 -0.21
N ARG A 543 -12.15 0.08 0.15
CA ARG A 543 -11.12 0.64 -0.74
C ARG A 543 -9.78 0.01 -0.41
N LEU A 544 -9.18 -0.71 -1.36
CA LEU A 544 -7.84 -1.29 -1.20
C LEU A 544 -6.82 -0.44 -1.96
N MET A 545 -5.77 0.00 -1.26
CA MET A 545 -4.68 0.78 -1.84
C MET A 545 -3.37 0.06 -1.66
N GLU A 546 -2.44 0.29 -2.59
CA GLU A 546 -1.21 -0.47 -2.67
C GLU A 546 -0.20 0.03 -1.63
N LEU A 547 0.30 -0.90 -0.81
CA LEU A 547 1.41 -0.64 0.10
C LEU A 547 2.74 -0.84 -0.65
N THR A 548 3.37 0.26 -1.05
CA THR A 548 4.67 0.23 -1.74
C THR A 548 5.86 0.27 -0.78
N ASP A 549 7.08 0.12 -1.30
CA ASP A 549 8.37 0.41 -0.62
C ASP A 549 8.54 1.85 -0.12
N ARG A 550 7.61 2.74 -0.45
CA ARG A 550 7.70 4.15 -0.13
C ARG A 550 7.38 4.46 1.32
N THR A 551 8.14 5.40 1.87
CA THR A 551 7.92 5.94 3.22
C THR A 551 6.54 6.57 3.33
N SER A 552 6.07 7.24 2.27
CA SER A 552 4.72 7.80 2.17
C SER A 552 3.61 6.74 2.30
N SER A 553 3.69 5.61 1.59
CA SER A 553 2.71 4.51 1.69
C SER A 553 2.69 3.90 3.09
N VAL A 554 3.86 3.81 3.73
CA VAL A 554 3.99 3.32 5.10
C VAL A 554 3.35 4.29 6.10
N MET A 555 3.57 5.60 5.97
CA MET A 555 2.91 6.63 6.78
C MET A 555 1.38 6.57 6.60
N GLN A 556 0.89 6.46 5.37
CA GLN A 556 -0.55 6.32 5.10
C GLN A 556 -1.14 5.09 5.80
N SER A 557 -0.42 3.96 5.81
CA SER A 557 -0.85 2.72 6.48
C SER A 557 -0.82 2.82 8.01
N ALA A 558 0.01 3.69 8.57
CA ALA A 558 0.08 3.97 9.99
C ALA A 558 -1.04 4.95 10.44
N GLU A 559 -1.46 5.84 9.54
CA GLU A 559 -2.48 6.89 9.75
C GLU A 559 -3.84 6.57 9.08
N LEU A 560 -4.23 5.29 9.05
CA LEU A 560 -5.40 4.80 8.30
C LEU A 560 -6.71 5.52 8.64
N ASP A 561 -6.98 5.83 9.92
CA ASP A 561 -8.26 6.43 10.33
C ASP A 561 -8.43 7.87 9.81
N GLU A 562 -7.38 8.68 9.84
CA GLU A 562 -7.42 10.05 9.33
C GLU A 562 -7.43 10.05 7.79
N PHE A 563 -6.65 9.18 7.17
CA PHE A 563 -6.64 9.01 5.72
C PHE A 563 -8.01 8.57 5.19
N ALA A 564 -8.62 7.55 5.82
CA ALA A 564 -9.92 7.01 5.40
C ALA A 564 -11.02 8.07 5.44
N SER A 565 -10.99 8.98 6.42
CA SER A 565 -11.96 10.07 6.52
C SER A 565 -11.86 11.13 5.41
N ARG A 566 -10.69 11.23 4.76
CA ARG A 566 -10.42 12.22 3.71
C ARG A 566 -10.42 11.66 2.31
N ASP A 567 -10.47 10.34 2.17
CA ASP A 567 -10.47 9.72 0.87
C ASP A 567 -11.68 10.22 0.06
N ALA A 568 -11.41 10.79 -1.11
CA ALA A 568 -12.42 11.43 -1.94
C ALA A 568 -13.44 10.41 -2.47
N VAL A 569 -12.97 9.19 -2.78
CA VAL A 569 -13.81 8.09 -3.25
C VAL A 569 -14.76 7.63 -2.16
N PHE A 570 -14.26 7.46 -0.94
CA PHE A 570 -15.08 7.12 0.22
C PHE A 570 -16.07 8.24 0.57
N SER A 571 -15.63 9.49 0.56
CA SER A 571 -16.49 10.66 0.83
C SER A 571 -17.61 10.80 -0.21
N ALA A 572 -17.30 10.56 -1.49
CA ALA A 572 -18.29 10.53 -2.56
C ALA A 572 -19.28 9.38 -2.36
N PHE A 573 -18.81 8.18 -2.02
CA PHE A 573 -19.67 7.02 -1.75
C PHE A 573 -20.58 7.24 -0.55
N GLN A 574 -20.06 7.80 0.55
CA GLN A 574 -20.86 8.09 1.74
C GLN A 574 -21.93 9.15 1.45
N THR A 575 -21.56 10.21 0.71
CA THR A 575 -22.50 11.27 0.31
C THR A 575 -23.59 10.71 -0.60
N PHE A 576 -23.20 9.94 -1.63
CA PHE A 576 -24.13 9.28 -2.54
C PHE A 576 -25.10 8.36 -1.81
N SER A 577 -24.61 7.56 -0.88
CA SER A 577 -25.43 6.57 -0.18
C SER A 577 -26.41 7.22 0.80
N ARG A 578 -25.98 8.30 1.48
CA ARG A 578 -26.88 9.13 2.29
C ARG A 578 -27.99 9.76 1.44
N LEU A 579 -27.68 10.23 0.23
CA LEU A 579 -28.68 10.79 -0.68
C LEU A 579 -29.69 9.74 -1.16
N ASN A 580 -29.28 8.47 -1.28
CA ASN A 580 -30.13 7.37 -1.72
C ASN A 580 -30.74 6.54 -0.57
N GLY A 581 -30.57 6.96 0.69
CA GLY A 581 -31.16 6.27 1.85
C GLY A 581 -30.58 4.89 2.15
N VAL A 582 -29.37 4.59 1.69
CA VAL A 582 -28.71 3.29 1.87
C VAL A 582 -27.82 3.34 3.11
N ALA A 583 -27.93 2.34 3.99
CA ALA A 583 -27.08 2.24 5.17
C ALA A 583 -25.66 1.86 4.75
N VAL A 584 -24.69 2.73 5.04
CA VAL A 584 -23.31 2.56 4.55
C VAL A 584 -22.28 2.62 5.64
N ALA A 585 -21.43 1.60 5.62
CA ALA A 585 -20.13 1.60 6.27
C ALA A 585 -19.06 1.52 5.18
N GLY A 586 -17.87 2.02 5.44
CA GLY A 586 -16.76 1.66 4.58
C GLY A 586 -15.43 1.78 5.28
N GLN A 587 -14.45 1.15 4.66
CA GLN A 587 -13.15 0.90 5.22
C GLN A 587 -12.11 1.06 4.13
N VAL A 588 -11.03 1.76 4.47
CA VAL A 588 -9.86 1.91 3.61
C VAL A 588 -8.77 1.02 4.18
N SER A 589 -8.11 0.24 3.33
CA SER A 589 -7.02 -0.65 3.73
C SER A 589 -5.85 -0.49 2.77
N ILE A 590 -4.65 -0.33 3.33
CA ILE A 590 -3.41 -0.17 2.57
C ILE A 590 -2.59 -1.43 2.78
N ILE A 591 -2.49 -2.24 1.73
CA ILE A 591 -1.92 -3.58 1.79
C ILE A 591 -1.14 -3.91 0.50
N PRO A 592 -0.23 -4.90 0.51
CA PRO A 592 0.42 -5.36 -0.71
C PRO A 592 -0.58 -6.04 -1.66
N THR A 593 -0.35 -5.92 -2.97
CA THR A 593 -1.27 -6.40 -4.03
C THR A 593 -1.61 -7.88 -3.96
N ASN A 594 -0.66 -8.72 -3.53
CA ASN A 594 -0.85 -10.16 -3.35
C ASN A 594 -1.88 -10.53 -2.27
N ALA A 595 -2.18 -9.64 -1.32
CA ALA A 595 -3.15 -9.86 -0.24
C ALA A 595 -4.53 -9.28 -0.54
N TYR A 596 -4.75 -8.62 -1.68
CA TYR A 596 -6.03 -7.99 -1.99
C TYR A 596 -7.19 -8.99 -1.97
N ALA A 597 -7.01 -10.15 -2.60
CA ALA A 597 -8.03 -11.19 -2.68
C ALA A 597 -8.37 -11.77 -1.30
N GLU A 598 -7.36 -12.02 -0.46
CA GLU A 598 -7.58 -12.53 0.90
C GLU A 598 -8.28 -11.50 1.78
N THR A 599 -7.91 -10.24 1.64
CA THR A 599 -8.42 -9.16 2.50
C THR A 599 -9.88 -8.84 2.16
N ILE A 600 -10.25 -8.77 0.88
CA ILE A 600 -11.65 -8.52 0.51
C ILE A 600 -12.58 -9.67 0.95
N VAL A 601 -12.14 -10.92 0.81
CA VAL A 601 -12.88 -12.08 1.29
C VAL A 601 -12.99 -12.07 2.82
N LYS A 602 -11.90 -11.75 3.52
CA LYS A 602 -11.91 -11.58 4.98
C LYS A 602 -12.94 -10.53 5.41
N TYR A 603 -13.00 -9.39 4.73
CA TYR A 603 -14.00 -8.36 5.03
C TYR A 603 -15.43 -8.82 4.71
N ALA A 604 -15.63 -9.61 3.65
CA ALA A 604 -16.93 -10.19 3.32
C ALA A 604 -17.41 -11.16 4.42
N GLU A 605 -16.51 -11.99 4.95
CA GLU A 605 -16.79 -12.91 6.06
C GLU A 605 -17.09 -12.16 7.36
N GLU A 606 -16.30 -11.13 7.69
CA GLU A 606 -16.49 -10.28 8.86
C GLU A 606 -17.82 -9.53 8.84
N ALA A 607 -18.22 -9.07 7.66
CA ALA A 607 -19.50 -8.41 7.45
C ALA A 607 -20.68 -9.39 7.41
N ARG A 608 -20.42 -10.70 7.32
CA ARG A 608 -21.42 -11.72 6.97
C ARG A 608 -22.22 -11.26 5.75
N SER A 609 -21.50 -10.87 4.71
CA SER A 609 -22.09 -10.36 3.46
C SER A 609 -22.75 -11.48 2.68
N ASP A 610 -23.94 -11.20 2.15
CA ASP A 610 -24.68 -12.13 1.29
C ASP A 610 -24.12 -12.08 -0.13
N PHE A 611 -23.63 -10.90 -0.55
CA PHE A 611 -23.12 -10.65 -1.89
C PHE A 611 -21.84 -9.82 -1.87
N MET A 612 -20.83 -10.24 -2.64
CA MET A 612 -19.56 -9.53 -2.83
C MET A 612 -19.43 -9.05 -4.27
N LEU A 613 -19.25 -7.74 -4.48
CA LEU A 613 -19.09 -7.16 -5.80
C LEU A 613 -17.66 -6.66 -6.03
N ILE A 614 -17.02 -7.18 -7.09
CA ILE A 614 -15.67 -6.80 -7.52
C ILE A 614 -15.78 -6.14 -8.91
N PRO A 615 -15.49 -4.84 -9.04
CA PRO A 615 -15.53 -4.16 -10.33
C PRO A 615 -14.23 -4.40 -11.10
N TRP A 616 -14.34 -4.83 -12.36
CA TRP A 616 -13.22 -4.97 -13.27
C TRP A 616 -12.63 -3.61 -13.65
N SER A 617 -11.31 -3.47 -13.63
CA SER A 617 -10.66 -2.20 -13.94
C SER A 617 -10.89 -1.77 -15.40
N THR A 618 -11.18 -0.49 -15.62
CA THR A 618 -11.27 0.06 -16.97
C THR A 618 -9.90 0.15 -17.64
N TYR A 619 -8.84 0.30 -16.85
CA TYR A 619 -7.45 0.44 -17.32
C TYR A 619 -6.64 -0.86 -17.27
N GLY A 620 -7.22 -1.95 -16.76
CA GLY A 620 -6.55 -3.24 -16.58
C GLY A 620 -5.51 -3.28 -15.44
N GLY A 621 -5.34 -2.21 -14.67
CA GLY A 621 -4.37 -2.15 -13.57
C GLY A 621 -4.99 -2.38 -12.19
N LEU A 622 -4.25 -2.99 -11.26
CA LEU A 622 -4.61 -3.01 -9.84
C LEU A 622 -4.48 -1.61 -9.21
N ALA A 623 -3.44 -0.86 -9.57
CA ALA A 623 -3.21 0.51 -9.12
C ALA A 623 -4.12 1.51 -9.86
N GLU A 624 -4.76 2.40 -9.12
CA GLU A 624 -5.65 3.44 -9.66
C GLU A 624 -4.89 4.63 -10.28
N GLU A 625 -3.64 4.87 -9.86
CA GLU A 625 -2.88 6.10 -10.19
C GLU A 625 -2.00 6.00 -11.44
N SER A 626 -2.05 4.91 -12.20
CA SER A 626 -1.12 4.77 -13.32
C SER A 626 -1.60 5.51 -14.57
N SER A 627 -1.20 6.79 -14.67
CA SER A 627 -1.09 7.54 -15.94
C SER A 627 -0.43 6.68 -17.04
N ALA A 628 0.46 5.76 -16.67
CA ALA A 628 1.10 4.80 -17.56
C ALA A 628 0.17 3.67 -18.07
N ALA A 629 -0.82 3.21 -17.30
CA ALA A 629 -1.78 2.21 -17.79
C ALA A 629 -2.76 2.81 -18.81
N ALA A 630 -3.17 4.07 -18.59
CA ALA A 630 -3.90 4.84 -19.59
C ALA A 630 -3.04 5.11 -20.85
N ALA A 631 -1.72 5.32 -20.68
CA ALA A 631 -0.78 5.46 -21.80
C ALA A 631 -0.61 4.15 -22.59
N ALA A 632 -0.50 3.00 -21.92
CA ALA A 632 -0.36 1.70 -22.58
C ALA A 632 -1.59 1.32 -23.43
N LEU A 633 -2.81 1.61 -22.94
CA LEU A 633 -4.05 1.41 -23.70
C LEU A 633 -4.19 2.36 -24.90
N THR A 634 -3.54 3.52 -24.85
CA THR A 634 -3.57 4.51 -25.93
C THR A 634 -2.51 4.27 -27.00
N GLU A 635 -1.43 3.52 -26.72
CA GLU A 635 -0.43 3.15 -27.72
C GLU A 635 -0.93 2.07 -28.70
N THR A 636 -1.71 1.10 -28.23
CA THR A 636 -2.25 0.00 -29.07
C THR A 636 -3.62 0.31 -29.67
N GLY A 637 -4.41 1.17 -29.03
CA GLY A 637 -5.72 1.60 -29.52
C GLY A 637 -6.82 0.53 -29.47
N ASN A 638 -6.56 -0.65 -28.88
CA ASN A 638 -7.53 -1.75 -28.78
C ASN A 638 -8.21 -1.73 -27.40
N PRO A 639 -9.54 -1.53 -27.31
CA PRO A 639 -10.27 -1.48 -26.04
C PRO A 639 -10.28 -2.80 -25.26
N ASN A 640 -9.88 -3.92 -25.89
CA ASN A 640 -9.81 -5.22 -25.24
C ASN A 640 -8.53 -5.41 -24.41
N ASP A 641 -7.51 -4.56 -24.57
CA ASP A 641 -6.21 -4.72 -23.90
C ASP A 641 -6.32 -4.63 -22.35
N ARG A 642 -7.38 -4.00 -21.84
CA ARG A 642 -7.69 -3.95 -20.39
C ARG A 642 -7.98 -5.32 -19.75
N PHE A 643 -8.28 -6.35 -20.55
CA PHE A 643 -8.56 -7.71 -20.07
C PHE A 643 -7.31 -8.59 -19.98
N PHE A 644 -6.14 -8.11 -20.42
CA PHE A 644 -4.90 -8.92 -20.52
C PHE A 644 -3.93 -8.73 -19.35
N SER A 645 -4.36 -8.09 -18.27
CA SER A 645 -3.53 -7.91 -17.08
C SER A 645 -3.56 -9.15 -16.20
N ARG A 646 -2.48 -9.95 -16.24
CA ARG A 646 -2.33 -11.17 -15.42
C ARG A 646 -2.54 -10.89 -13.93
N THR A 647 -1.92 -9.83 -13.41
CA THR A 647 -2.00 -9.49 -11.98
C THR A 647 -3.43 -9.22 -11.53
N TYR A 648 -4.23 -8.58 -12.39
CA TYR A 648 -5.63 -8.30 -12.09
C TYR A 648 -6.51 -9.55 -12.20
N ILE A 649 -6.28 -10.38 -13.22
CA ILE A 649 -6.94 -11.69 -13.38
C ILE A 649 -6.69 -12.56 -12.15
N ASP A 650 -5.44 -12.69 -11.72
CA ASP A 650 -5.06 -13.49 -10.55
C ASP A 650 -5.77 -13.01 -9.28
N TYR A 651 -5.91 -11.69 -9.10
CA TYR A 651 -6.66 -11.09 -7.99
C TYR A 651 -8.14 -11.50 -8.01
N VAL A 652 -8.84 -11.29 -9.14
CA VAL A 652 -10.28 -11.60 -9.23
C VAL A 652 -10.50 -13.11 -9.13
N ALA A 653 -9.70 -13.91 -9.81
CA ALA A 653 -9.77 -15.38 -9.75
C ALA A 653 -9.57 -15.89 -8.32
N ALA A 654 -8.56 -15.40 -7.61
CA ALA A 654 -8.32 -15.78 -6.21
C ALA A 654 -9.45 -15.34 -5.27
N ALA A 655 -10.03 -14.15 -5.49
CA ALA A 655 -11.13 -13.65 -4.66
C ALA A 655 -12.40 -14.49 -4.85
N VAL A 656 -12.75 -14.81 -6.11
CA VAL A 656 -13.92 -15.61 -6.45
C VAL A 656 -13.76 -17.08 -6.04
N GLN A 657 -12.53 -17.61 -6.08
CA GLN A 657 -12.27 -18.99 -5.64
C GLN A 657 -12.35 -19.14 -4.11
N ARG A 658 -11.96 -18.10 -3.36
CA ARG A 658 -11.90 -18.14 -1.89
C ARG A 658 -13.18 -17.64 -1.22
N SER A 659 -14.09 -17.00 -1.95
CA SER A 659 -15.30 -16.42 -1.37
C SER A 659 -16.27 -17.47 -0.84
N THR A 660 -16.95 -17.12 0.25
CA THR A 660 -17.99 -17.93 0.89
C THR A 660 -19.41 -17.46 0.53
N CYS A 661 -19.53 -16.26 -0.03
CA CYS A 661 -20.78 -15.66 -0.47
C CYS A 661 -20.86 -15.53 -2.00
N THR A 662 -22.06 -15.30 -2.51
CA THR A 662 -22.29 -15.09 -3.95
C THR A 662 -21.46 -13.91 -4.42
N THR A 663 -20.67 -14.10 -5.47
CA THR A 663 -19.69 -13.12 -5.94
C THR A 663 -20.06 -12.61 -7.31
N GLY A 664 -20.18 -11.28 -7.44
CA GLY A 664 -20.40 -10.58 -8.70
C GLY A 664 -19.12 -9.93 -9.22
N ILE A 665 -18.78 -10.19 -10.47
CA ILE A 665 -17.74 -9.47 -11.22
C ILE A 665 -18.44 -8.42 -12.09
N PHE A 666 -18.15 -7.14 -11.84
CA PHE A 666 -18.81 -6.03 -12.54
C PHE A 666 -17.88 -5.34 -13.55
N ILE A 667 -18.13 -5.54 -14.83
CA ILE A 667 -17.40 -4.89 -15.91
C ILE A 667 -18.16 -3.64 -16.35
N ASN A 668 -17.64 -2.47 -16.00
CA ASN A 668 -18.26 -1.20 -16.35
C ASN A 668 -18.01 -0.85 -17.83
N ARG A 669 -19.10 -0.57 -18.55
CA ARG A 669 -19.12 -0.05 -19.92
C ARG A 669 -20.18 1.03 -19.98
N ASN A 670 -19.80 2.22 -19.54
CA ASN A 670 -20.69 3.36 -19.58
C ASN A 670 -20.32 4.22 -20.80
N PRO A 671 -21.25 4.54 -21.72
CA PRO A 671 -20.95 5.37 -22.90
C PRO A 671 -20.34 6.74 -22.55
N HIS A 672 -20.55 7.22 -21.32
CA HIS A 672 -20.01 8.48 -20.83
C HIS A 672 -18.57 8.41 -20.30
N SER A 673 -18.05 7.24 -19.92
CA SER A 673 -16.65 7.10 -19.46
C SER A 673 -15.67 7.06 -20.63
N ASP A 674 -16.05 6.45 -21.76
CA ASP A 674 -15.18 6.34 -22.95
C ASP A 674 -15.01 7.65 -23.72
N ALA A 675 -15.94 8.60 -23.55
CA ALA A 675 -15.86 9.93 -24.14
C ALA A 675 -14.64 10.74 -23.64
N LEU A 676 -14.16 10.45 -22.42
CA LEU A 676 -12.94 11.06 -21.85
C LEU A 676 -11.65 10.46 -22.42
N SER A 677 -11.70 9.31 -23.08
CA SER A 677 -10.52 8.61 -23.64
C SER A 677 -10.15 9.03 -25.06
N LYS A 678 -11.11 9.56 -25.83
CA LYS A 678 -10.84 10.00 -27.21
C LYS A 678 -10.26 11.40 -27.20
N LYS A 679 -8.93 11.50 -27.21
CA LYS A 679 -8.27 12.75 -27.66
C LYS A 679 -8.77 13.06 -29.07
N PRO A 680 -9.27 14.26 -29.36
CA PRO A 680 -9.62 14.64 -30.72
C PRO A 680 -8.36 14.52 -31.58
N THR A 681 -8.45 13.75 -32.66
CA THR A 681 -7.38 13.68 -33.67
C THR A 681 -7.21 15.09 -34.23
N LEU A 682 -6.07 15.71 -33.94
CA LEU A 682 -5.72 17.02 -34.48
C LEU A 682 -5.56 16.91 -36.00
N THR A 683 -6.64 17.20 -36.73
CA THR A 683 -6.57 17.46 -38.16
C THR A 683 -5.99 18.86 -38.33
N ARG A 684 -4.89 18.95 -39.07
CA ARG A 684 -4.14 20.19 -39.25
C ARG A 684 -4.89 21.13 -40.20
N THR A 685 -5.90 21.83 -39.73
CA THR A 685 -6.52 22.94 -40.46
C THR A 685 -5.76 24.22 -40.16
N ARG A 686 -5.08 24.77 -41.19
CA ARG A 686 -4.40 26.07 -41.13
C ARG A 686 -5.44 27.19 -41.14
N THR A 687 -5.87 27.66 -39.97
CA THR A 687 -6.52 28.97 -39.84
C THR A 687 -6.15 29.63 -38.51
N GLY A 688 -5.59 30.84 -38.58
CA GLY A 688 -5.08 31.63 -37.45
C GLY A 688 -6.16 32.43 -36.73
N LEU A 689 -7.10 31.75 -36.08
CA LEU A 689 -8.07 32.36 -35.16
C LEU A 689 -8.14 31.54 -33.87
N SER A 690 -7.88 32.21 -32.75
CA SER A 690 -8.13 31.87 -31.34
C SER A 690 -8.32 30.38 -30.96
N VAL A 691 -7.36 29.83 -30.20
CA VAL A 691 -7.40 28.49 -29.59
C VAL A 691 -8.38 28.41 -28.40
N HIS A 692 -9.18 29.44 -28.14
CA HIS A 692 -10.05 29.51 -26.96
C HIS A 692 -11.51 29.05 -27.18
N SER A 693 -11.90 28.58 -28.38
CA SER A 693 -13.30 28.26 -28.69
C SER A 693 -13.59 26.78 -29.02
N ALA A 694 -12.71 25.84 -28.66
CA ALA A 694 -12.96 24.40 -28.86
C ALA A 694 -13.09 23.63 -27.53
N HIS A 695 -13.48 24.32 -26.46
CA HIS A 695 -13.93 23.71 -25.20
C HIS A 695 -15.43 23.95 -25.04
N ASP A 696 -16.21 23.63 -26.08
CA ASP A 696 -17.62 23.28 -25.86
C ASP A 696 -17.61 21.91 -25.19
N GLY A 697 -17.43 21.92 -23.85
CA GLY A 697 -17.68 20.75 -23.04
C GLY A 697 -19.12 20.34 -23.30
N ALA A 698 -19.30 19.21 -23.97
CA ALA A 698 -20.63 18.73 -24.34
C ALA A 698 -21.51 18.73 -23.09
N ILE A 699 -22.51 19.60 -23.06
CA ILE A 699 -23.50 19.63 -21.98
C ILE A 699 -24.14 18.24 -21.98
N ILE A 700 -23.92 17.49 -20.89
CA ILE A 700 -24.55 16.19 -20.71
C ILE A 700 -26.05 16.44 -20.58
N GLN A 701 -26.78 16.16 -21.65
CA GLN A 701 -28.23 16.32 -21.69
C GLN A 701 -28.88 15.36 -20.69
N ARG A 702 -29.94 15.82 -20.03
CA ARG A 702 -30.71 14.98 -19.10
C ARG A 702 -31.23 13.75 -19.88
N PRO A 703 -31.06 12.53 -19.35
CA PRO A 703 -31.56 11.32 -20.00
C PRO A 703 -33.08 11.47 -20.22
N VAL A 704 -33.50 11.28 -21.47
CA VAL A 704 -34.90 11.41 -21.92
C VAL A 704 -35.72 10.18 -21.51
N ASP A 705 -35.05 9.03 -21.37
CA ASP A 705 -35.62 7.77 -20.89
C ASP A 705 -34.94 7.40 -19.55
N GLN A 706 -35.70 7.44 -18.46
CA GLN A 706 -35.24 7.01 -17.13
C GLN A 706 -35.33 5.51 -16.92
N ARG A 707 -35.89 4.75 -17.89
CA ARG A 707 -36.02 3.31 -17.77
C ARG A 707 -34.69 2.63 -18.05
N GLN A 708 -34.24 1.81 -17.11
CA GLN A 708 -33.05 0.99 -17.25
C GLN A 708 -33.46 -0.42 -17.68
N ARG A 709 -32.79 -0.94 -18.71
CA ARG A 709 -33.07 -2.28 -19.24
C ARG A 709 -32.02 -3.26 -18.74
N ILE A 710 -32.50 -4.38 -18.22
CA ILE A 710 -31.69 -5.49 -17.76
C ILE A 710 -31.92 -6.69 -18.68
N PHE A 711 -30.85 -7.24 -19.22
CA PHE A 711 -30.89 -8.46 -20.03
C PHE A 711 -30.31 -9.63 -19.25
N VAL A 712 -31.05 -10.75 -19.19
CA VAL A 712 -30.66 -11.97 -18.48
C VAL A 712 -30.83 -13.17 -19.42
N PRO A 713 -29.74 -13.72 -19.99
CA PRO A 713 -29.79 -15.03 -20.61
C PRO A 713 -29.86 -16.10 -19.51
N PHE A 714 -30.82 -17.01 -19.62
CA PHE A 714 -31.02 -18.12 -18.70
C PHE A 714 -30.92 -19.43 -19.49
N ILE A 715 -29.90 -20.23 -19.18
CA ILE A 715 -29.67 -21.54 -19.79
C ILE A 715 -29.95 -22.64 -18.75
N GLY A 716 -29.65 -22.34 -17.49
CA GLY A 716 -29.96 -23.19 -16.35
C GLY A 716 -28.76 -23.36 -15.41
N GLY A 717 -29.03 -23.85 -14.21
CA GLY A 717 -27.99 -24.08 -13.22
C GLY A 717 -27.83 -22.95 -12.22
N LYS A 718 -26.98 -23.21 -11.24
CA LYS A 718 -26.92 -22.47 -9.98
C LYS A 718 -26.60 -20.97 -10.15
N ASP A 719 -25.64 -20.65 -11.00
CA ASP A 719 -25.21 -19.27 -11.23
C ASP A 719 -26.28 -18.45 -11.98
N ASP A 720 -26.97 -19.07 -12.94
CA ASP A 720 -28.06 -18.45 -13.69
C ASP A 720 -29.30 -18.22 -12.82
N ARG A 721 -29.59 -19.11 -11.85
CA ARG A 721 -30.63 -18.87 -10.84
C ARG A 721 -30.31 -17.64 -10.01
N ALA A 722 -29.07 -17.54 -9.51
CA ALA A 722 -28.63 -16.37 -8.74
C ALA A 722 -28.67 -15.09 -9.58
N ALA A 723 -28.28 -15.15 -10.86
CA ALA A 723 -28.40 -14.06 -11.82
C ALA A 723 -29.85 -13.60 -12.02
N LEU A 724 -30.78 -14.54 -12.22
CA LEU A 724 -32.20 -14.24 -12.38
C LEU A 724 -32.82 -13.65 -11.11
N LEU A 725 -32.54 -14.23 -9.94
CA LEU A 725 -33.04 -13.74 -8.65
C LEU A 725 -32.50 -12.34 -8.34
N PHE A 726 -31.21 -12.10 -8.57
CA PHE A 726 -30.61 -10.77 -8.42
C PHE A 726 -31.25 -9.74 -9.37
N ALA A 727 -31.49 -10.11 -10.63
CA ALA A 727 -32.17 -9.24 -11.57
C ALA A 727 -33.62 -8.93 -11.12
N LEU A 728 -34.38 -9.93 -10.68
CA LEU A 728 -35.73 -9.75 -10.15
C LEU A 728 -35.75 -8.85 -8.91
N GLN A 729 -34.70 -8.91 -8.06
CA GLN A 729 -34.55 -7.97 -6.95
C GLN A 729 -34.44 -6.52 -7.45
N LEU A 730 -33.67 -6.25 -8.51
CA LEU A 730 -33.57 -4.92 -9.12
C LEU A 730 -34.91 -4.43 -9.71
N ALA A 731 -35.79 -5.32 -10.20
CA ALA A 731 -37.13 -4.97 -10.67
C ALA A 731 -38.08 -4.44 -9.58
N HIS A 732 -37.72 -4.52 -8.30
CA HIS A 732 -38.45 -3.80 -7.25
C HIS A 732 -38.38 -2.28 -7.44
N ASN A 733 -37.37 -1.79 -8.15
CA ASN A 733 -37.30 -0.40 -8.57
C ASN A 733 -38.26 -0.15 -9.77
N PRO A 734 -39.17 0.85 -9.69
CA PRO A 734 -40.18 1.08 -10.74
C PRO A 734 -39.60 1.48 -12.10
N HIS A 735 -38.35 1.94 -12.13
CA HIS A 735 -37.65 2.35 -13.35
C HIS A 735 -36.89 1.21 -14.04
N VAL A 736 -36.94 -0.02 -13.51
CA VAL A 736 -36.25 -1.18 -14.09
C VAL A 736 -37.22 -2.04 -14.91
N SER A 737 -36.76 -2.41 -16.10
CA SER A 737 -37.38 -3.40 -16.99
C SER A 737 -36.41 -4.54 -17.28
N ILE A 738 -36.91 -5.78 -17.24
CA ILE A 738 -36.10 -7.00 -17.38
C ILE A 738 -36.56 -7.78 -18.61
N HIS A 739 -35.58 -8.19 -19.42
CA HIS A 739 -35.74 -9.10 -20.54
C HIS A 739 -34.99 -10.40 -20.21
N VAL A 740 -35.75 -11.45 -19.89
CA VAL A 740 -35.23 -12.78 -19.61
C VAL A 740 -35.39 -13.64 -20.86
N ILE A 741 -34.29 -14.21 -21.35
CA ILE A 741 -34.31 -15.15 -22.47
C ILE A 741 -33.95 -16.54 -21.97
N HIS A 742 -34.88 -17.48 -22.09
CA HIS A 742 -34.64 -18.88 -21.79
C HIS A 742 -34.17 -19.62 -23.04
N LEU A 743 -32.91 -20.06 -23.03
CA LEU A 743 -32.26 -20.80 -24.11
C LEU A 743 -32.32 -22.29 -23.81
N HIS A 744 -33.11 -23.04 -24.59
CA HIS A 744 -33.27 -24.50 -24.41
C HIS A 744 -32.95 -25.26 -25.70
N PHE A 745 -32.62 -26.54 -25.59
CA PHE A 745 -32.33 -27.42 -26.73
C PHE A 745 -33.58 -28.17 -27.18
N ASN A 746 -33.69 -28.44 -28.49
CA ASN A 746 -34.74 -29.32 -29.01
C ASN A 746 -34.42 -30.79 -28.68
N GLU A 747 -35.40 -31.53 -28.16
CA GLU A 747 -35.25 -32.92 -27.70
C GLU A 747 -35.03 -33.95 -28.85
N ASP A 748 -35.19 -33.54 -30.11
CA ASP A 748 -35.26 -34.43 -31.28
C ASP A 748 -33.90 -34.84 -31.91
N GLU A 749 -32.76 -34.23 -31.51
CA GLU A 749 -31.42 -34.67 -31.94
C GLU A 749 -30.61 -35.23 -30.76
N HIS A 750 -30.94 -36.46 -30.37
CA HIS A 750 -30.21 -37.24 -29.35
C HIS A 750 -28.87 -37.82 -29.83
N ASP A 751 -28.44 -37.53 -31.06
CA ASP A 751 -27.22 -38.11 -31.61
C ASP A 751 -26.02 -37.18 -31.42
N ALA A 752 -25.15 -37.63 -30.50
CA ALA A 752 -23.71 -37.34 -30.41
C ALA A 752 -23.22 -36.25 -29.46
N HIS A 753 -23.44 -36.40 -28.14
CA HIS A 753 -22.48 -35.86 -27.16
C HIS A 753 -22.26 -36.80 -25.96
N ILE A 754 -21.61 -37.94 -26.21
CA ILE A 754 -21.00 -38.80 -25.18
C ILE A 754 -19.59 -38.29 -24.92
N THR A 755 -19.28 -37.90 -23.67
CA THR A 755 -17.89 -37.71 -23.21
C THR A 755 -17.22 -39.08 -22.99
N PRO A 756 -15.89 -39.22 -23.13
CA PRO A 756 -15.20 -40.50 -22.89
C PRO A 756 -15.35 -41.05 -21.46
N ASP A 757 -15.78 -40.22 -20.51
CA ASP A 757 -15.83 -40.52 -19.07
C ASP A 757 -17.23 -40.87 -18.52
N GLY A 758 -18.24 -41.08 -19.37
CA GLY A 758 -19.51 -41.69 -18.94
C GLY A 758 -20.35 -40.91 -17.93
N LYS A 759 -20.11 -39.60 -17.76
CA LYS A 759 -21.02 -38.72 -17.01
C LYS A 759 -22.07 -38.15 -17.97
N ASN A 760 -23.34 -38.39 -17.66
CA ASN A 760 -24.46 -37.72 -18.34
C ASN A 760 -24.28 -36.21 -18.22
N ILE A 761 -24.30 -35.53 -19.36
CA ILE A 761 -24.39 -34.08 -19.41
C ILE A 761 -25.83 -33.75 -19.01
N ASP A 762 -26.03 -33.05 -17.89
CA ASP A 762 -27.32 -32.50 -17.51
C ASP A 762 -27.70 -31.38 -18.51
N SER A 763 -28.13 -31.76 -19.72
CA SER A 763 -28.59 -30.85 -20.77
C SER A 763 -30.06 -30.47 -20.61
N VAL A 764 -30.73 -31.02 -19.60
CA VAL A 764 -32.13 -30.73 -19.26
C VAL A 764 -32.14 -29.79 -18.06
N PRO A 765 -32.79 -28.61 -18.12
CA PRO A 765 -32.98 -27.77 -16.95
C PRO A 765 -33.61 -28.60 -15.84
N SER A 766 -33.02 -28.56 -14.65
CA SER A 766 -33.54 -29.37 -13.54
C SER A 766 -34.98 -28.94 -13.23
N ALA A 767 -35.80 -29.83 -12.66
CA ALA A 767 -37.18 -29.48 -12.28
C ALA A 767 -37.26 -28.17 -11.46
N SER A 768 -36.27 -27.92 -10.59
CA SER A 768 -36.13 -26.67 -9.84
C SER A 768 -35.89 -25.42 -10.71
N ASP A 769 -35.23 -25.52 -11.85
CA ASP A 769 -35.01 -24.39 -12.77
C ASP A 769 -36.33 -23.97 -13.44
N LEU A 770 -37.10 -24.95 -13.92
CA LEU A 770 -38.42 -24.72 -14.51
C LEU A 770 -39.41 -24.17 -13.48
N ASP A 771 -39.41 -24.71 -12.26
CA ASP A 771 -40.25 -24.23 -11.17
C ASP A 771 -39.92 -22.78 -10.80
N LEU A 772 -38.65 -22.40 -10.77
CA LEU A 772 -38.22 -21.03 -10.50
C LEU A 772 -38.64 -20.09 -11.63
N LEU A 773 -38.45 -20.46 -12.90
CA LEU A 773 -38.90 -19.68 -14.06
C LEU A 773 -40.42 -19.49 -14.07
N ASN A 774 -41.17 -20.56 -13.79
CA ASN A 774 -42.63 -20.51 -13.70
C ASN A 774 -43.09 -19.64 -12.53
N THR A 775 -42.43 -19.75 -11.37
CA THR A 775 -42.69 -18.89 -10.20
C THR A 775 -42.39 -17.42 -10.51
N ALA A 776 -41.27 -17.15 -11.19
CA ALA A 776 -40.88 -15.81 -11.62
C ALA A 776 -41.89 -15.23 -12.63
N LYS A 777 -42.36 -16.03 -13.59
CA LYS A 777 -43.38 -15.67 -14.58
C LYS A 777 -44.75 -15.38 -13.93
N ASN A 778 -45.12 -16.18 -12.93
CA ASN A 778 -46.36 -15.99 -12.16
C ASN A 778 -46.29 -14.75 -11.27
N ASN A 779 -45.17 -14.52 -10.57
CA ASN A 779 -44.95 -13.31 -9.77
C ASN A 779 -44.84 -12.05 -10.65
N ALA A 780 -44.28 -12.20 -11.85
CA ALA A 780 -44.23 -11.13 -12.85
C ALA A 780 -45.62 -10.71 -13.34
N SER A 781 -46.59 -11.63 -13.35
CA SER A 781 -47.99 -11.37 -13.70
C SER A 781 -48.76 -10.58 -12.63
N GLY A 782 -48.13 -10.26 -11.49
CA GLY A 782 -48.68 -9.42 -10.42
C GLY A 782 -48.12 -7.98 -10.40
N LYS A 783 -47.39 -7.61 -9.34
CA LYS A 783 -46.86 -6.23 -9.13
C LYS A 783 -45.82 -5.75 -10.17
N LEU A 784 -45.30 -6.65 -11.00
CA LEU A 784 -44.24 -6.39 -11.98
C LEU A 784 -44.77 -6.44 -13.44
N GLU A 785 -46.09 -6.48 -13.61
CA GLU A 785 -46.75 -6.69 -14.90
C GLU A 785 -46.36 -5.61 -15.92
N GLY A 786 -45.96 -6.05 -17.12
CA GLY A 786 -45.47 -5.18 -18.20
C GLY A 786 -44.01 -4.70 -18.09
N ARG A 787 -43.28 -5.07 -17.02
CA ARG A 787 -41.85 -4.71 -16.85
C ARG A 787 -40.89 -5.88 -16.97
N VAL A 788 -41.36 -7.12 -16.76
CA VAL A 788 -40.57 -8.33 -16.98
C VAL A 788 -41.12 -9.06 -18.20
N THR A 789 -40.27 -9.35 -19.16
CA THR A 789 -40.62 -10.12 -20.37
C THR A 789 -39.80 -11.40 -20.41
N PHE A 790 -40.48 -12.51 -20.67
CA PHE A 790 -39.87 -13.83 -20.82
C PHE A 790 -40.00 -14.26 -22.28
N VAL A 791 -38.88 -14.63 -22.90
CA VAL A 791 -38.80 -15.12 -24.28
C VAL A 791 -38.11 -16.48 -24.28
N GLU A 792 -38.74 -17.49 -24.86
CA GLU A 792 -38.15 -18.82 -25.03
C GLU A 792 -37.59 -18.96 -26.44
N ILE A 793 -36.35 -19.46 -26.54
CA ILE A 793 -35.64 -19.64 -27.80
C ILE A 793 -35.03 -21.04 -27.83
N SER A 794 -35.33 -21.80 -28.89
CA SER A 794 -34.72 -23.10 -29.15
C SER A 794 -33.39 -22.93 -29.88
N VAL A 795 -32.36 -23.70 -29.48
CA VAL A 795 -31.00 -23.61 -30.03
C VAL A 795 -30.55 -24.96 -30.59
N ASP A 796 -30.01 -24.95 -31.81
CA ASP A 796 -29.58 -26.16 -32.53
C ASP A 796 -28.17 -26.65 -32.13
N SER A 797 -27.29 -25.77 -31.62
CA SER A 797 -25.91 -26.14 -31.26
C SER A 797 -25.36 -25.33 -30.08
N VAL A 798 -24.70 -26.02 -29.14
CA VAL A 798 -24.04 -25.43 -27.96
C VAL A 798 -22.98 -24.39 -28.34
N ARG A 799 -22.30 -24.57 -29.48
CA ARG A 799 -21.26 -23.64 -29.97
C ARG A 799 -21.81 -22.27 -30.37
N ASN A 800 -23.04 -22.23 -30.86
CA ASN A 800 -23.68 -21.01 -31.36
C ASN A 800 -24.42 -20.23 -30.26
N LEU A 801 -24.61 -20.85 -29.09
CA LEU A 801 -25.41 -20.30 -28.01
C LEU A 801 -24.88 -18.93 -27.51
N PRO A 802 -23.57 -18.75 -27.21
CA PRO A 802 -23.08 -17.46 -26.75
C PRO A 802 -23.26 -16.33 -27.78
N ASP A 803 -23.07 -16.64 -29.07
CA ASP A 803 -23.17 -15.64 -30.15
C ASP A 803 -24.64 -15.26 -30.41
N LEU A 804 -25.57 -16.21 -30.27
CA LEU A 804 -27.02 -15.95 -30.31
C LEU A 804 -27.49 -15.08 -29.13
N ALA A 805 -27.01 -15.37 -27.91
CA ALA A 805 -27.32 -14.56 -26.73
C ALA A 805 -26.82 -13.11 -26.89
N VAL A 806 -25.63 -12.92 -27.48
CA VAL A 806 -25.09 -11.60 -27.82
C VAL A 806 -25.93 -10.88 -28.87
N ALA A 807 -26.43 -11.58 -29.89
CA ALA A 807 -27.28 -10.99 -30.92
C ALA A 807 -28.57 -10.42 -30.31
N HIS A 808 -29.25 -11.17 -29.44
CA HIS A 808 -30.47 -10.70 -28.76
C HIS A 808 -30.20 -9.62 -27.70
N ALA A 809 -29.05 -9.64 -27.03
CA ALA A 809 -28.67 -8.55 -26.13
C ALA A 809 -28.52 -7.21 -26.87
N ARG A 810 -27.96 -7.21 -28.08
CA ARG A 810 -27.87 -6.00 -28.94
C ARG A 810 -29.23 -5.46 -29.35
N GLU A 811 -30.25 -6.31 -29.40
CA GLU A 811 -31.61 -5.91 -29.73
C GLU A 811 -32.37 -5.33 -28.52
N THR A 812 -31.95 -5.64 -27.30
CA THR A 812 -32.69 -5.26 -26.08
C THR A 812 -32.03 -4.08 -25.36
N VAL A 813 -30.70 -4.09 -25.29
CA VAL A 813 -29.87 -3.25 -24.42
C VAL A 813 -28.85 -2.44 -25.24
N GLY A 814 -28.51 -1.23 -24.80
CA GLY A 814 -27.49 -0.38 -25.46
C GLY A 814 -27.97 0.36 -26.72
N LYS A 815 -29.28 0.43 -26.95
CA LYS A 815 -29.88 1.11 -28.13
C LYS A 815 -29.96 2.63 -28.01
N SER A 816 -29.97 3.17 -26.79
CA SER A 816 -30.09 4.61 -26.55
C SER A 816 -28.83 5.13 -25.86
N ARG A 817 -28.12 6.07 -26.49
CA ARG A 817 -27.00 6.79 -25.84
C ARG A 817 -27.45 7.67 -24.66
N LEU A 818 -28.75 7.78 -24.44
CA LEU A 818 -29.40 8.54 -23.37
C LEU A 818 -30.06 7.62 -22.32
N SER A 819 -29.96 6.28 -22.43
CA SER A 819 -30.42 5.39 -21.36
C SER A 819 -29.44 5.42 -20.18
N VAL A 820 -29.97 5.43 -18.97
CA VAL A 820 -29.17 5.48 -17.75
C VAL A 820 -28.64 4.08 -17.43
N GLY A 821 -27.56 3.70 -18.11
CA GLY A 821 -26.70 2.57 -17.75
C GLY A 821 -27.36 1.20 -17.81
N ASP A 822 -27.79 0.73 -18.98
CA ASP A 822 -28.30 -0.64 -19.14
C ASP A 822 -27.32 -1.72 -18.62
N LEU A 823 -27.86 -2.87 -18.21
CA LEU A 823 -27.12 -3.94 -17.52
C LEU A 823 -27.38 -5.31 -18.15
N ILE A 824 -26.34 -6.11 -18.29
CA ILE A 824 -26.40 -7.52 -18.69
C ILE A 824 -25.98 -8.34 -17.47
N VAL A 825 -26.80 -9.30 -17.03
CA VAL A 825 -26.51 -10.16 -15.87
C VAL A 825 -26.43 -11.61 -16.32
N VAL A 826 -25.30 -12.28 -16.07
CA VAL A 826 -25.02 -13.64 -16.58
C VAL A 826 -24.42 -14.51 -15.47
N GLY A 827 -24.74 -15.80 -15.45
CA GLY A 827 -24.03 -16.77 -14.62
C GLY A 827 -22.62 -17.05 -15.13
N ARG A 828 -21.68 -17.33 -14.21
CA ARG A 828 -20.26 -17.58 -14.55
C ARG A 828 -20.03 -18.97 -15.13
N ALA A 829 -20.45 -20.00 -14.41
CA ALA A 829 -20.09 -21.39 -14.68
C ALA A 829 -21.27 -22.18 -15.22
N HIS A 830 -21.03 -22.94 -16.29
CA HIS A 830 -21.99 -23.87 -16.85
C HIS A 830 -21.27 -25.12 -17.34
N SER A 831 -21.73 -26.30 -16.91
CA SER A 831 -21.20 -27.61 -17.32
C SER A 831 -21.16 -27.81 -18.84
N LEU A 832 -22.09 -27.17 -19.57
CA LEU A 832 -22.18 -27.22 -21.03
C LEU A 832 -20.97 -26.58 -21.73
N PHE A 833 -20.31 -25.62 -21.09
CA PHE A 833 -19.21 -24.86 -21.69
C PHE A 833 -17.83 -25.34 -21.24
N ASP A 834 -17.73 -26.39 -20.42
CA ASP A 834 -16.45 -26.92 -19.94
C ASP A 834 -15.54 -27.38 -21.11
N ASN A 835 -16.14 -27.89 -22.19
CA ASN A 835 -15.44 -28.31 -23.41
C ASN A 835 -15.19 -27.16 -24.43
N LEU A 836 -15.70 -25.95 -24.15
CA LEU A 836 -15.61 -24.77 -25.03
C LEU A 836 -14.59 -23.72 -24.54
N LEU A 837 -13.84 -24.05 -23.50
CA LEU A 837 -12.70 -23.25 -23.07
C LEU A 837 -11.67 -23.14 -24.20
N ALA A 838 -11.13 -21.94 -24.41
CA ALA A 838 -10.16 -21.67 -25.47
C ALA A 838 -9.00 -22.68 -25.43
N GLU A 839 -8.66 -23.24 -26.60
CA GLU A 839 -7.51 -24.13 -26.80
C GLU A 839 -6.17 -23.38 -26.67
N ASP A 840 -6.18 -22.06 -26.87
CA ASP A 840 -4.99 -21.22 -26.82
C ASP A 840 -4.40 -21.13 -25.40
N PHE A 841 -3.07 -21.32 -25.32
CA PHE A 841 -2.30 -21.16 -24.09
C PHE A 841 -2.00 -19.66 -23.86
N GLY A 842 -2.52 -19.07 -22.79
CA GLY A 842 -2.18 -17.69 -22.43
C GLY A 842 -3.21 -16.96 -21.58
N VAL A 843 -3.04 -15.63 -21.49
CA VAL A 843 -3.83 -14.74 -20.62
C VAL A 843 -5.31 -14.69 -20.98
N GLU A 844 -5.64 -14.91 -22.25
CA GLU A 844 -7.03 -14.95 -22.72
C GLU A 844 -7.82 -16.10 -22.09
N ARG A 845 -7.17 -17.26 -21.97
CA ARG A 845 -7.76 -18.42 -21.30
C ARG A 845 -7.95 -18.18 -19.81
N ASP A 846 -7.01 -17.48 -19.18
CA ASP A 846 -7.10 -17.14 -17.75
C ASP A 846 -8.25 -16.15 -17.49
N PHE A 847 -8.44 -15.16 -18.36
CA PHE A 847 -9.59 -14.26 -18.32
C PHE A 847 -10.92 -15.01 -18.52
N GLN A 848 -11.00 -15.85 -19.56
CA GLN A 848 -12.21 -16.64 -19.84
C GLN A 848 -12.54 -17.60 -18.69
N ARG A 849 -11.55 -18.20 -18.03
CA ARG A 849 -11.75 -19.02 -16.81
C ARG A 849 -12.26 -18.20 -15.62
N THR A 850 -11.83 -16.95 -15.52
CA THR A 850 -12.20 -16.06 -14.42
C THR A 850 -13.64 -15.56 -14.56
N VAL A 851 -14.05 -15.20 -15.78
CA VAL A 851 -15.34 -14.54 -16.05
C VAL A 851 -16.38 -15.49 -16.68
N GLY A 852 -15.97 -16.69 -17.10
CA GLY A 852 -16.85 -17.65 -17.79
C GLY A 852 -16.95 -17.40 -19.30
N VAL A 853 -17.42 -18.41 -20.04
CA VAL A 853 -17.47 -18.38 -21.52
C VAL A 853 -18.44 -17.32 -22.04
N LEU A 854 -19.64 -17.23 -21.45
CA LEU A 854 -20.61 -16.18 -21.81
C LEU A 854 -20.12 -14.80 -21.41
N GLY A 855 -19.57 -14.68 -20.20
CA GLY A 855 -19.03 -13.43 -19.70
C GLY A 855 -17.89 -12.88 -20.58
N ASP A 856 -16.96 -13.72 -21.03
CA ASP A 856 -15.92 -13.35 -22.00
C ASP A 856 -16.52 -12.88 -23.34
N ARG A 857 -17.51 -13.61 -23.87
CA ARG A 857 -18.19 -13.24 -25.13
C ARG A 857 -18.89 -11.88 -25.02
N PHE A 858 -19.65 -11.62 -23.96
CA PHE A 858 -20.27 -10.30 -23.73
C PHE A 858 -19.23 -9.19 -23.50
N ALA A 859 -18.16 -9.51 -22.76
CA ALA A 859 -17.04 -8.61 -22.50
C ALA A 859 -16.21 -8.28 -23.76
N ARG A 860 -16.33 -9.04 -24.86
CA ARG A 860 -15.70 -8.75 -26.17
C ARG A 860 -16.69 -8.24 -27.22
N ALA A 861 -18.01 -8.43 -27.03
CA ALA A 861 -19.05 -8.08 -28.00
C ALA A 861 -19.26 -6.58 -28.29
N GLY A 862 -18.65 -5.69 -27.51
CA GLY A 862 -18.72 -4.23 -27.70
C GLY A 862 -20.12 -3.62 -27.49
N ILE A 863 -20.96 -4.20 -26.63
CA ILE A 863 -22.29 -3.67 -26.28
C ILE A 863 -22.12 -2.53 -25.25
N ASP A 864 -22.82 -1.41 -25.47
CA ASP A 864 -22.87 -0.22 -24.60
C ASP A 864 -23.73 -0.47 -23.34
N ALA A 865 -23.36 -1.49 -22.55
CA ALA A 865 -24.04 -1.85 -21.32
C ALA A 865 -23.07 -2.47 -20.31
N GLY A 866 -23.31 -2.22 -19.02
CA GLY A 866 -22.56 -2.85 -17.95
C GLY A 866 -22.77 -4.36 -17.97
N LEU A 867 -21.74 -5.13 -17.64
CA LEU A 867 -21.83 -6.60 -17.55
C LEU A 867 -21.58 -7.02 -16.11
N LEU A 868 -22.52 -7.76 -15.52
CA LEU A 868 -22.42 -8.36 -14.20
C LEU A 868 -22.38 -9.88 -14.37
N VAL A 869 -21.28 -10.49 -13.98
CA VAL A 869 -21.12 -11.95 -13.97
C VAL A 869 -21.24 -12.45 -12.55
N ILE A 870 -22.17 -13.39 -12.30
CA ILE A 870 -22.46 -13.91 -10.96
C ILE A 870 -21.95 -15.34 -10.82
N ASP A 871 -21.24 -15.61 -9.74
CA ASP A 871 -20.80 -16.93 -9.31
C ASP A 871 -21.44 -17.25 -7.96
N ASP A 872 -22.31 -18.24 -7.91
CA ASP A 872 -22.99 -18.61 -6.68
C ASP A 872 -22.25 -19.73 -5.93
N LYS A 873 -21.86 -19.40 -4.69
CA LYS A 873 -21.23 -20.35 -3.77
C LYS A 873 -22.23 -21.00 -2.83
N GLN A 874 -23.39 -20.41 -2.56
CA GLN A 874 -24.22 -20.81 -1.42
C GLN A 874 -25.05 -22.08 -1.62
N GLY A 875 -25.35 -22.51 -2.85
CA GLY A 875 -25.95 -23.84 -3.10
C GLY A 875 -27.35 -24.01 -2.52
N ASN A 876 -27.98 -22.89 -2.14
CA ASN A 876 -29.21 -22.84 -1.37
C ASN A 876 -30.44 -22.44 -2.22
N VAL A 877 -30.40 -22.70 -3.53
CA VAL A 877 -31.56 -22.49 -4.43
C VAL A 877 -31.91 -23.77 -5.15
#